data_AF-A0A257RF85-F1
#
_entry.id   AF-A0A257RF85-F1
#
_cell.length_a   1.000
_cell.length_b   1.000
_cell.length_c   1.000
_cell.angle_alpha   90.00
_cell.angle_beta   90.00
_cell.angle_gamma   90.00
#
_symmetry.space_group_name_H-M   'P 1'
#
loop_
_entity.id
_entity.type
_entity.pdbx_description
1 polymer ?
#
loop_
_entity_poly.entity_id
_entity_poly.type
_entity_poly.pdbx_seq_one_letter_code
_entity_poly.pdbx_strand_id
1 'polypeptide(L)'
;MSTRHERCVGHARTPPVRLRLALVGFVLCGALYVANVPRGATAATTPATAATHPLYQFADTGAEPLPWNANSLESQLQSTTMLGGPHAATGLSNGVVAYRTNADDLALLTMAANDTSVWSDLSTQGAIPAPGGDPVPFIDPNGHADVLYVDGSGDLELVAPNDPVTPDWNRLHRGLPWRPYVALDLSALTGQAAQGLASAVVEGTSAVVTYRTPANDLEVLTLSWSPGENVPVFAEVAATITSPSAAAVGPAARAPRSSTTTTSAAPTTTTTRPRPLRATPFASDPVALPGPTPTIAATLANGDLAVFTSSDWLLSGFTQQNLTTLTASAPLVGSLSVGTTSATIDLAGLTAAGQVELFSTTYLTATPGALATPSFDAWSVLNVTAAAPGAPPLTGHLAVAATPSQVAVAGQAAHWGDLFVLTAATGSTAWSATDVSVTAGASARTVGTTVTDLTLGGQLTLYAAGYSAPPPQGVGVYAIPSAKWSTAVANGWPILAETGGLGTRSAPWVGFVGSPPVNESPDFLMGQAIYNAHKRVTWLSFWTVSGPLANETQTTQTYYTHGYDAGQWVATQIDSYRSLGVGLKPDWVILDPEGYPDNHSHLDAPAGASKAQKATYATYWAAMLSGWQAGLNAVDPSLNAAVYASQSEYANYGLANLSMPVFEALAFAGNGPDPIPGASGSNIRGYITFDASCTPLATLQNEAQTLESPPWSGRFNTLQFNPGVYCPPPP
;
A
#
# COMPACT_ATOMS: atom_id res chain seq x y z
N MET A 1 81.69 -17.53 -23.39
CA MET A 1 81.95 -18.59 -22.39
C MET A 1 80.74 -19.52 -22.40
N SER A 2 80.73 -20.49 -23.31
CA SER A 2 81.08 -21.92 -23.11
C SER A 2 79.97 -22.69 -22.38
N THR A 3 79.05 -23.35 -23.13
CA THR A 3 78.92 -24.83 -23.35
C THR A 3 78.12 -25.55 -22.24
N ARG A 4 77.20 -26.52 -22.42
CA ARG A 4 76.84 -27.54 -23.44
C ARG A 4 75.40 -28.04 -23.06
N HIS A 5 74.44 -28.23 -23.96
CA HIS A 5 74.07 -29.47 -24.68
C HIS A 5 74.03 -30.78 -23.85
N GLU A 6 72.83 -31.35 -23.66
CA GLU A 6 72.48 -32.73 -24.07
C GLU A 6 70.97 -33.03 -23.94
N ARG A 7 70.43 -33.70 -24.97
CA ARG A 7 69.11 -34.36 -25.01
C ARG A 7 69.31 -35.85 -24.66
N CYS A 8 68.34 -36.49 -23.98
CA CYS A 8 67.79 -37.79 -24.39
C CYS A 8 66.50 -38.17 -23.61
N VAL A 9 65.41 -38.33 -24.38
CA VAL A 9 64.41 -39.43 -24.42
C VAL A 9 63.91 -40.09 -23.11
N GLY A 10 62.62 -39.84 -22.80
CA GLY A 10 61.55 -40.85 -22.77
C GLY A 10 61.29 -41.65 -21.49
N HIS A 11 60.13 -41.43 -20.85
CA HIS A 11 59.13 -42.49 -20.59
C HIS A 11 57.83 -41.90 -20.03
N ALA A 12 56.72 -42.33 -20.62
CA ALA A 12 55.36 -42.04 -20.20
C ALA A 12 55.03 -42.68 -18.83
N ARG A 13 54.23 -41.98 -18.03
CA ARG A 13 53.34 -42.56 -17.00
C ARG A 13 52.32 -41.51 -16.55
N THR A 14 51.08 -41.67 -16.98
CA THR A 14 49.88 -41.09 -16.39
C THR A 14 49.52 -41.82 -15.09
N PRO A 15 48.89 -41.13 -14.12
CA PRO A 15 47.96 -41.75 -13.17
C PRO A 15 46.55 -41.11 -13.22
N PRO A 16 45.53 -41.78 -12.66
CA PRO A 16 44.28 -42.01 -13.38
C PRO A 16 43.08 -41.20 -12.89
N VAL A 17 42.23 -40.87 -13.87
CA VAL A 17 40.82 -40.50 -13.70
C VAL A 17 40.03 -41.71 -13.22
N ARG A 18 39.34 -41.62 -12.07
CA ARG A 18 38.38 -42.61 -11.61
C ARG A 18 36.98 -42.25 -12.11
N LEU A 19 36.64 -42.81 -13.25
CA LEU A 19 35.27 -42.98 -13.74
C LEU A 19 34.57 -44.06 -12.88
N ARG A 20 33.39 -43.77 -12.32
CA ARG A 20 32.46 -44.81 -11.85
C ARG A 20 31.18 -44.68 -12.66
N LEU A 21 30.96 -45.65 -13.54
CA LEU A 21 29.72 -45.85 -14.26
C LEU A 21 29.04 -47.14 -13.76
N ALA A 22 27.72 -47.02 -13.63
CA ALA A 22 26.69 -48.06 -13.71
C ALA A 22 26.45 -49.00 -12.52
N LEU A 23 25.21 -48.98 -12.00
CA LEU A 23 24.28 -50.07 -12.34
C LEU A 23 22.82 -49.61 -12.26
N VAL A 24 22.10 -49.85 -13.35
CA VAL A 24 20.64 -49.78 -13.50
C VAL A 24 20.02 -51.01 -12.81
N GLY A 25 18.97 -50.80 -12.02
CA GLY A 25 18.17 -51.87 -11.41
C GLY A 25 16.71 -51.45 -11.28
N PHE A 26 15.90 -51.83 -12.27
CA PHE A 26 14.44 -51.74 -12.25
C PHE A 26 13.88 -52.77 -11.25
N VAL A 27 13.13 -52.31 -10.24
CA VAL A 27 12.15 -53.15 -9.52
C VAL A 27 10.85 -52.36 -9.37
N LEU A 28 9.87 -52.77 -10.17
CA LEU A 28 8.46 -52.43 -10.04
C LEU A 28 7.88 -53.27 -8.89
N CYS A 29 7.30 -52.65 -7.88
CA CYS A 29 6.27 -53.27 -7.03
C CYS A 29 5.48 -52.17 -6.31
N GLY A 30 4.20 -52.05 -6.65
CA GLY A 30 3.27 -51.11 -6.04
C GLY A 30 2.77 -51.59 -4.69
N ALA A 31 2.55 -50.64 -3.79
CA ALA A 31 1.67 -50.77 -2.64
C ALA A 31 1.22 -49.37 -2.16
N LEU A 32 -0.04 -49.06 -2.45
CA LEU A 32 -0.99 -48.28 -1.64
C LEU A 32 -0.48 -46.97 -1.00
N TYR A 33 -0.65 -45.87 -1.74
CA TYR A 33 -0.75 -44.53 -1.17
C TYR A 33 -2.05 -44.42 -0.36
N VAL A 34 -1.95 -44.37 0.96
CA VAL A 34 -2.97 -43.78 1.82
C VAL A 34 -2.66 -42.30 1.90
N ALA A 35 -3.54 -41.47 1.32
CA ALA A 35 -3.44 -40.03 1.33
C ALA A 35 -3.52 -39.50 2.77
N ASN A 36 -2.39 -39.05 3.31
CA ASN A 36 -2.36 -38.00 4.32
C ASN A 36 -2.02 -36.71 3.58
N VAL A 37 -2.99 -35.80 3.54
CA VAL A 37 -2.88 -34.46 2.94
C VAL A 37 -2.00 -33.59 3.84
N PRO A 38 -0.81 -33.14 3.42
CA PRO A 38 -0.24 -31.91 3.94
C PRO A 38 -0.91 -30.77 3.19
N ARG A 39 -1.60 -29.88 3.90
CA ARG A 39 -1.91 -28.54 3.37
C ARG A 39 -0.58 -27.80 3.25
N GLY A 40 0.05 -27.90 2.09
CA GLY A 40 1.26 -27.18 1.71
C GLY A 40 1.00 -26.37 0.44
N ALA A 41 1.54 -25.15 0.45
CA ALA A 41 1.83 -24.29 -0.69
C ALA A 41 0.83 -24.33 -1.85
N THR A 42 0.01 -23.28 -1.96
CA THR A 42 -0.61 -22.93 -3.24
C THR A 42 0.47 -22.85 -4.31
N ALA A 43 0.46 -23.82 -5.21
CA ALA A 43 1.17 -23.77 -6.47
C ALA A 43 0.84 -22.46 -7.18
N ALA A 44 1.87 -21.77 -7.67
CA ALA A 44 1.74 -20.58 -8.47
C ALA A 44 0.82 -20.83 -9.68
N THR A 45 -0.43 -20.44 -9.54
CA THR A 45 -1.25 -20.04 -10.69
C THR A 45 -0.51 -18.88 -11.36
N THR A 46 -0.33 -18.96 -12.68
CA THR A 46 0.09 -17.85 -13.55
C THR A 46 -0.41 -16.53 -12.97
N PRO A 47 0.46 -15.53 -12.70
CA PRO A 47 0.02 -14.29 -12.07
C PRO A 47 -1.10 -13.70 -12.92
N ALA A 48 -2.24 -13.40 -12.31
CA ALA A 48 -3.04 -12.28 -12.79
C ALA A 48 -2.04 -11.12 -12.93
N THR A 49 -2.00 -10.44 -14.08
CA THR A 49 -1.19 -9.24 -14.28
C THR A 49 -1.33 -8.37 -13.04
N ALA A 50 -0.28 -8.32 -12.19
CA ALA A 50 -0.38 -7.63 -10.93
C ALA A 50 -0.68 -6.17 -11.24
N ALA A 51 -1.69 -5.62 -10.57
CA ALA A 51 -2.15 -4.26 -10.84
C ALA A 51 -0.98 -3.29 -10.64
N THR A 52 -0.73 -2.46 -11.63
CA THR A 52 0.33 -1.46 -11.55
C THR A 52 -0.26 -0.14 -11.07
N HIS A 53 0.46 0.52 -10.18
CA HIS A 53 -0.02 1.74 -9.53
C HIS A 53 1.06 2.83 -9.54
N PRO A 54 0.71 4.11 -9.71
CA PRO A 54 1.67 5.18 -9.53
C PRO A 54 2.23 5.17 -8.10
N LEU A 55 3.51 5.53 -7.96
CA LEU A 55 4.14 5.74 -6.66
C LEU A 55 3.72 7.10 -6.11
N TYR A 56 3.25 7.10 -4.86
CA TYR A 56 2.88 8.31 -4.13
C TYR A 56 3.85 8.58 -2.98
N GLN A 57 4.12 9.86 -2.77
CA GLN A 57 4.84 10.38 -1.62
C GLN A 57 3.85 11.06 -0.67
N PHE A 58 3.94 10.75 0.62
CA PHE A 58 3.19 11.41 1.70
C PHE A 58 4.18 12.02 2.68
N ALA A 59 4.36 13.33 2.63
CA ALA A 59 5.31 14.04 3.49
C ALA A 59 4.59 14.67 4.70
N ASP A 60 5.08 14.41 5.91
CA ASP A 60 4.63 15.12 7.12
C ASP A 60 5.23 16.52 7.10
N THR A 61 4.38 17.53 6.96
CA THR A 61 4.79 18.94 6.94
C THR A 61 4.47 19.65 8.25
N GLY A 62 3.76 19.00 9.18
CA GLY A 62 3.37 19.57 10.48
C GLY A 62 2.52 20.85 10.41
N ALA A 63 2.07 21.26 9.23
CA ALA A 63 1.39 22.52 8.99
C ALA A 63 -0.11 22.32 8.76
N GLU A 64 -0.94 22.95 9.58
CA GLU A 64 -2.40 22.99 9.41
C GLU A 64 -2.78 23.79 8.14
N PRO A 65 -3.90 23.48 7.46
CA PRO A 65 -5.01 22.59 7.87
C PRO A 65 -4.86 21.10 7.47
N LEU A 66 -3.78 20.73 6.78
CA LEU A 66 -3.50 19.37 6.32
C LEU A 66 -2.04 19.03 6.69
N PRO A 67 -1.78 18.33 7.81
CA PRO A 67 -0.43 18.07 8.28
C PRO A 67 0.39 17.22 7.30
N TRP A 68 -0.26 16.49 6.40
CA TRP A 68 0.39 15.68 5.37
C TRP A 68 0.18 16.27 3.98
N ASN A 69 1.08 15.97 3.05
CA ASN A 69 0.90 16.28 1.63
C ASN A 69 1.12 15.02 0.77
N ALA A 70 0.09 14.62 0.03
CA ALA A 70 0.16 13.52 -0.93
C ALA A 70 0.50 14.04 -2.32
N ASN A 71 1.57 13.53 -2.91
CA ASN A 71 2.00 13.86 -4.27
C ASN A 71 2.18 12.60 -5.10
N SER A 72 1.55 12.57 -6.29
CA SER A 72 1.89 11.55 -7.29
C SER A 72 3.27 11.84 -7.84
N LEU A 73 4.14 10.83 -7.87
CA LEU A 73 5.47 10.94 -8.46
C LEU A 73 5.48 10.57 -9.95
N GLU A 74 4.36 10.17 -10.53
CA GLU A 74 4.27 9.64 -11.90
C GLU A 74 4.99 10.52 -12.95
N SER A 75 4.85 11.86 -12.87
CA SER A 75 5.54 12.78 -13.78
C SER A 75 7.06 12.82 -13.58
N GLN A 76 7.53 12.65 -12.35
CA GLN A 76 8.96 12.58 -12.00
C GLN A 76 9.57 11.22 -12.39
N LEU A 77 8.74 10.18 -12.48
CA LEU A 77 9.11 8.80 -12.76
C LEU A 77 8.84 8.42 -14.23
N GLN A 78 8.84 9.40 -15.15
CA GLN A 78 8.64 9.19 -16.59
C GLN A 78 7.35 8.42 -16.95
N SER A 79 6.28 8.60 -16.16
CA SER A 79 5.02 7.86 -16.28
C SER A 79 5.14 6.34 -16.10
N THR A 80 6.22 5.87 -15.45
CA THR A 80 6.31 4.49 -15.01
C THR A 80 5.38 4.25 -13.82
N THR A 81 4.78 3.08 -13.79
CA THR A 81 3.97 2.64 -12.65
C THR A 81 4.68 1.48 -11.97
N MET A 82 4.39 1.30 -10.69
CA MET A 82 5.02 0.28 -9.87
C MET A 82 4.27 -1.04 -9.97
N LEU A 83 5.03 -2.11 -10.11
CA LEU A 83 4.65 -3.50 -9.92
C LEU A 83 5.13 -3.93 -8.53
N GLY A 84 4.25 -4.51 -7.71
CA GLY A 84 4.61 -4.85 -6.32
C GLY A 84 4.66 -3.62 -5.40
N GLY A 85 5.61 -3.62 -4.45
CA GLY A 85 5.74 -2.61 -3.41
C GLY A 85 7.05 -1.81 -3.46
N PRO A 86 7.08 -0.59 -2.89
CA PRO A 86 8.30 0.17 -2.74
C PRO A 86 9.03 -0.23 -1.46
N HIS A 87 10.36 -0.21 -1.50
CA HIS A 87 11.21 -0.33 -0.32
C HIS A 87 12.20 0.81 -0.29
N ALA A 88 12.59 1.23 0.92
CA ALA A 88 13.43 2.39 1.09
C ALA A 88 14.53 2.19 2.12
N ALA A 89 15.57 2.99 1.99
CA ALA A 89 16.65 3.07 2.96
C ALA A 89 17.06 4.52 3.19
N THR A 90 17.32 4.84 4.45
CA THR A 90 17.71 6.19 4.89
C THR A 90 19.18 6.19 5.27
N GLY A 91 19.97 7.06 4.63
CA GLY A 91 21.34 7.39 5.00
C GLY A 91 21.41 8.71 5.77
N LEU A 92 22.64 9.17 6.08
CA LEU A 92 22.86 10.40 6.85
C LEU A 92 22.47 11.68 6.10
N SER A 93 22.62 11.71 4.78
CA SER A 93 22.40 12.89 3.93
C SER A 93 21.52 12.63 2.70
N ASN A 94 21.14 11.38 2.49
CA ASN A 94 20.37 10.90 1.35
C ASN A 94 19.44 9.76 1.77
N GLY A 95 18.36 9.57 1.02
CA GLY A 95 17.47 8.43 1.14
C GLY A 95 17.14 7.89 -0.25
N VAL A 96 16.71 6.64 -0.31
CA VAL A 96 16.47 5.95 -1.57
C VAL A 96 15.18 5.16 -1.50
N VAL A 97 14.44 5.10 -2.61
CA VAL A 97 13.28 4.23 -2.79
C VAL A 97 13.52 3.39 -4.03
N ALA A 98 13.46 2.06 -3.90
CA ALA A 98 13.53 1.13 -5.02
C ALA A 98 12.19 0.41 -5.19
N TYR A 99 11.86 0.07 -6.43
CA TYR A 99 10.65 -0.67 -6.78
C TYR A 99 10.78 -1.30 -8.17
N ARG A 100 9.87 -2.22 -8.52
CA ARG A 100 9.77 -2.76 -9.88
C ARG A 100 8.83 -1.93 -10.73
N THR A 101 9.17 -1.68 -11.98
CA THR A 101 8.27 -0.98 -12.91
C THR A 101 7.26 -1.94 -13.54
N ASN A 102 6.23 -1.38 -14.19
CA ASN A 102 5.30 -2.10 -15.04
C ASN A 102 5.93 -2.71 -16.31
N ALA A 103 7.20 -2.39 -16.60
CA ALA A 103 7.99 -3.04 -17.64
C ALA A 103 8.86 -4.19 -17.09
N ASP A 104 8.66 -4.59 -15.83
CA ASP A 104 9.52 -5.52 -15.10
C ASP A 104 10.97 -5.01 -14.96
N ASP A 105 11.18 -3.69 -14.95
CA ASP A 105 12.50 -3.09 -14.73
C ASP A 105 12.75 -2.73 -13.27
N LEU A 106 14.02 -2.60 -12.90
CA LEU A 106 14.44 -2.14 -11.59
C LEU A 106 14.53 -0.61 -11.56
N ALA A 107 13.69 0.05 -10.77
CA ALA A 107 13.71 1.50 -10.59
C ALA A 107 14.35 1.91 -9.25
N LEU A 108 15.07 3.03 -9.27
CA LEU A 108 15.66 3.67 -8.09
C LEU A 108 15.36 5.17 -8.10
N LEU A 109 14.80 5.67 -7.01
CA LEU A 109 14.62 7.09 -6.73
C LEU A 109 15.54 7.50 -5.58
N THR A 110 16.58 8.27 -5.87
CA THR A 110 17.49 8.83 -4.86
C THR A 110 17.05 10.23 -4.49
N MET A 111 17.05 10.53 -3.20
CA MET A 111 16.67 11.83 -2.65
C MET A 111 17.77 12.36 -1.74
N ALA A 112 18.11 13.63 -1.90
CA ALA A 112 19.02 14.33 -1.01
C ALA A 112 18.24 15.12 0.06
N ALA A 113 18.90 15.45 1.17
CA ALA A 113 18.31 16.22 2.27
C ALA A 113 17.85 17.66 1.90
N ASN A 114 18.09 18.11 0.67
CA ASN A 114 17.61 19.39 0.13
C ASN A 114 16.38 19.21 -0.79
N ASP A 115 15.67 18.09 -0.66
CA ASP A 115 14.51 17.69 -1.46
C ASP A 115 14.76 17.56 -2.97
N THR A 116 16.02 17.45 -3.40
CA THR A 116 16.31 17.10 -4.79
C THR A 116 16.23 15.59 -4.97
N SER A 117 15.45 15.16 -5.96
CA SER A 117 15.27 13.74 -6.31
C SER A 117 15.79 13.42 -7.71
N VAL A 118 16.32 12.22 -7.89
CA VAL A 118 16.77 11.68 -9.17
C VAL A 118 16.20 10.28 -9.32
N TRP A 119 15.41 10.08 -10.37
CA TRP A 119 14.93 8.76 -10.76
C TRP A 119 15.86 8.12 -11.79
N SER A 120 16.06 6.82 -11.68
CA SER A 120 16.86 6.00 -12.59
C SER A 120 16.21 4.64 -12.81
N ASP A 121 16.09 4.26 -14.07
CA ASP A 121 15.89 2.88 -14.48
C ASP A 121 17.26 2.19 -14.47
N LEU A 122 17.48 1.29 -13.51
CA LEU A 122 18.73 0.56 -13.36
C LEU A 122 18.86 -0.55 -14.42
N SER A 123 17.77 -1.17 -14.86
CA SER A 123 17.80 -2.22 -15.90
C SER A 123 18.47 -1.73 -17.19
N THR A 124 18.24 -0.47 -17.56
CA THR A 124 18.85 0.13 -18.76
C THR A 124 20.31 0.57 -18.58
N GLN A 125 20.80 0.63 -17.33
CA GLN A 125 22.11 1.17 -16.98
C GLN A 125 23.18 0.09 -16.74
N GLY A 126 22.80 -1.19 -16.82
CA GLY A 126 23.67 -2.32 -16.57
C GLY A 126 23.39 -3.52 -17.47
N ALA A 127 24.09 -4.63 -17.25
CA ALA A 127 23.60 -5.95 -17.64
C ALA A 127 22.93 -6.55 -16.39
N ILE A 128 21.88 -5.89 -15.93
CA ILE A 128 21.17 -6.20 -14.69
C ILE A 128 20.05 -7.21 -15.02
N PRO A 129 20.01 -8.38 -14.36
CA PRO A 129 18.92 -9.34 -14.54
C PRO A 129 17.55 -8.75 -14.23
N ALA A 130 16.50 -9.28 -14.87
CA ALA A 130 15.15 -8.81 -14.62
C ALA A 130 14.68 -9.24 -13.21
N PRO A 131 14.16 -8.33 -12.38
CA PRO A 131 13.68 -8.66 -11.05
C PRO A 131 12.47 -9.62 -11.06
N GLY A 132 12.57 -10.69 -10.27
CA GLY A 132 11.46 -11.60 -9.98
C GLY A 132 10.66 -11.18 -8.75
N GLY A 133 11.35 -10.63 -7.74
CA GLY A 133 10.79 -10.09 -6.49
C GLY A 133 11.06 -8.59 -6.29
N ASP A 134 10.39 -7.99 -5.32
CA ASP A 134 10.54 -6.55 -5.02
C ASP A 134 11.97 -6.24 -4.52
N PRO A 135 12.59 -5.15 -5.01
CA PRO A 135 13.94 -4.78 -4.63
C PRO A 135 13.99 -4.13 -3.26
N VAL A 136 15.06 -4.39 -2.51
CA VAL A 136 15.33 -3.81 -1.20
C VAL A 136 16.62 -2.99 -1.30
N PRO A 137 16.53 -1.65 -1.21
CA PRO A 137 17.72 -0.82 -1.24
C PRO A 137 18.38 -0.77 0.15
N PHE A 138 19.67 -0.46 0.18
CA PHE A 138 20.41 -0.10 1.39
C PHE A 138 21.50 0.91 1.05
N ILE A 139 22.06 1.57 2.07
CA ILE A 139 23.12 2.56 1.90
C ILE A 139 24.46 1.95 2.28
N ASP A 140 25.41 1.96 1.34
CA ASP A 140 26.77 1.44 1.52
C ASP A 140 27.60 2.32 2.49
N PRO A 141 28.79 1.86 2.93
CA PRO A 141 29.66 2.65 3.82
C PRO A 141 30.14 3.97 3.23
N ASN A 142 30.08 4.14 1.90
CA ASN A 142 30.47 5.34 1.18
C ASN A 142 29.29 6.32 0.99
N GLY A 143 28.08 5.94 1.42
CA GLY A 143 26.86 6.73 1.26
C GLY A 143 26.14 6.53 -0.07
N HIS A 144 26.54 5.54 -0.88
CA HIS A 144 25.87 5.20 -2.12
C HIS A 144 24.70 4.23 -1.92
N ALA A 145 23.84 4.17 -2.92
CA ALA A 145 22.66 3.32 -2.95
C ALA A 145 22.99 1.98 -3.62
N ASP A 146 22.85 0.90 -2.86
CA ASP A 146 22.91 -0.47 -3.35
C ASP A 146 21.51 -1.08 -3.31
N VAL A 147 21.26 -2.08 -4.16
CA VAL A 147 19.94 -2.72 -4.28
C VAL A 147 20.07 -4.23 -4.33
N LEU A 148 19.36 -4.93 -3.43
CA LEU A 148 19.22 -6.39 -3.44
C LEU A 148 17.87 -6.80 -4.00
N TYR A 149 17.82 -7.85 -4.80
CA TYR A 149 16.57 -8.46 -5.22
C TYR A 149 16.78 -9.92 -5.64
N VAL A 150 15.69 -10.68 -5.74
CA VAL A 150 15.72 -12.02 -6.34
C VAL A 150 15.26 -11.90 -7.78
N ASP A 151 16.06 -12.39 -8.72
CA ASP A 151 15.76 -12.32 -10.15
C ASP A 151 14.65 -13.32 -10.56
N GLY A 152 14.27 -13.31 -11.84
CA GLY A 152 13.27 -14.26 -12.38
C GLY A 152 13.70 -15.74 -12.33
N SER A 153 14.99 -16.03 -12.15
CA SER A 153 15.58 -17.37 -12.08
C SER A 153 15.68 -17.91 -10.65
N GLY A 154 15.51 -17.03 -9.65
CA GLY A 154 15.68 -17.35 -8.23
C GLY A 154 17.09 -17.07 -7.72
N ASP A 155 17.89 -16.30 -8.45
CA ASP A 155 19.23 -15.91 -8.05
C ASP A 155 19.17 -14.58 -7.27
N LEU A 156 19.92 -14.48 -6.17
CA LEU A 156 20.04 -13.28 -5.36
C LEU A 156 21.04 -12.33 -6.00
N GLU A 157 20.55 -11.21 -6.50
CA GLU A 157 21.33 -10.20 -7.20
C GLU A 157 21.57 -8.99 -6.30
N LEU A 158 22.82 -8.52 -6.27
CA LEU A 158 23.22 -7.24 -5.69
C LEU A 158 23.63 -6.29 -6.79
N VAL A 159 22.96 -5.14 -6.86
CA VAL A 159 23.33 -4.05 -7.76
C VAL A 159 24.01 -2.95 -6.97
N ALA A 160 25.23 -2.62 -7.35
CA ALA A 160 26.05 -1.58 -6.71
C ALA A 160 26.60 -0.60 -7.77
N PRO A 161 26.84 0.68 -7.41
CA PRO A 161 27.57 1.61 -8.27
C PRO A 161 28.95 1.05 -8.60
N ASN A 162 29.34 1.16 -9.86
CA ASN A 162 30.65 0.69 -10.29
C ASN A 162 31.76 1.63 -9.80
N ASP A 163 32.96 1.11 -9.69
CA ASP A 163 34.14 1.93 -9.45
C ASP A 163 34.38 2.89 -10.63
N PRO A 164 34.87 4.11 -10.37
CA PRO A 164 35.15 5.08 -11.43
C PRO A 164 36.19 4.53 -12.42
N VAL A 165 36.07 4.94 -13.70
CA VAL A 165 37.05 4.56 -14.73
C VAL A 165 38.41 5.17 -14.42
N THR A 166 39.33 4.36 -13.90
CA THR A 166 40.73 4.70 -13.71
C THR A 166 41.62 3.96 -14.72
N PRO A 167 42.89 4.40 -14.94
CA PRO A 167 43.85 3.64 -15.74
C PRO A 167 44.05 2.20 -15.24
N ASP A 168 43.90 1.96 -13.94
CA ASP A 168 44.00 0.64 -13.35
C ASP A 168 42.72 -0.18 -13.55
N TRP A 169 41.54 0.44 -13.47
CA TRP A 169 40.28 -0.19 -13.86
C TRP A 169 40.36 -0.71 -15.30
N ASN A 170 40.80 0.11 -16.26
CA ASN A 170 40.95 -0.29 -17.66
C ASN A 170 41.94 -1.45 -17.86
N ARG A 171 42.98 -1.50 -17.03
CA ARG A 171 44.01 -2.56 -17.07
C ARG A 171 43.46 -3.88 -16.55
N LEU A 172 42.71 -3.84 -15.44
CA LEU A 172 42.11 -5.02 -14.81
C LEU A 172 40.97 -5.60 -15.66
N HIS A 173 40.13 -4.74 -16.25
CA HIS A 173 38.94 -5.13 -17.00
C HIS A 173 39.19 -5.29 -18.50
N ARG A 174 40.45 -5.23 -18.95
CA ARG A 174 40.89 -5.54 -20.33
C ARG A 174 40.08 -4.82 -21.43
N GLY A 175 39.64 -3.60 -21.17
CA GLY A 175 38.86 -2.80 -22.13
C GLY A 175 37.40 -3.22 -22.30
N LEU A 176 36.83 -3.97 -21.37
CA LEU A 176 35.38 -4.16 -21.30
C LEU A 176 34.67 -2.78 -21.17
N PRO A 177 33.48 -2.60 -21.77
CA PRO A 177 32.74 -1.36 -21.66
C PRO A 177 32.40 -1.10 -20.19
N TRP A 178 32.80 0.07 -19.69
CA TRP A 178 32.40 0.51 -18.36
C TRP A 178 30.91 0.77 -18.31
N ARG A 179 30.30 0.43 -17.18
CA ARG A 179 28.89 0.65 -16.87
C ARG A 179 28.78 1.34 -15.53
N PRO A 180 27.80 2.23 -15.33
CA PRO A 180 27.61 2.94 -14.07
C PRO A 180 27.24 2.03 -12.90
N TYR A 181 26.64 0.87 -13.17
CA TYR A 181 26.29 -0.14 -12.17
C TYR A 181 26.83 -1.52 -12.54
N VAL A 182 27.11 -2.32 -11.51
CA VAL A 182 27.46 -3.73 -11.61
C VAL A 182 26.40 -4.56 -10.89
N ALA A 183 26.09 -5.74 -11.45
CA ALA A 183 25.27 -6.75 -10.80
C ALA A 183 26.18 -7.89 -10.34
N LEU A 184 26.01 -8.33 -9.10
CA LEU A 184 26.70 -9.46 -8.50
C LEU A 184 25.68 -10.53 -8.14
N ASP A 185 25.81 -11.69 -8.77
CA ASP A 185 25.08 -12.90 -8.41
C ASP A 185 25.69 -13.48 -7.11
N LEU A 186 24.99 -13.28 -5.99
CA LEU A 186 25.35 -13.81 -4.69
C LEU A 186 24.92 -15.28 -4.53
N SER A 187 23.99 -15.75 -5.36
CA SER A 187 23.53 -17.13 -5.39
C SER A 187 24.56 -18.09 -6.00
N ALA A 188 25.43 -17.61 -6.88
CA ALA A 188 26.61 -18.36 -7.34
C ALA A 188 27.49 -18.86 -6.18
N LEU A 189 27.42 -18.21 -5.02
CA LEU A 189 28.24 -18.47 -3.83
C LEU A 189 27.50 -19.23 -2.73
N THR A 190 26.19 -19.04 -2.63
CA THR A 190 25.37 -19.48 -1.49
C THR A 190 24.18 -20.38 -1.85
N GLY A 191 23.86 -20.50 -3.15
CA GLY A 191 22.69 -21.21 -3.65
C GLY A 191 21.52 -20.27 -3.96
N GLN A 192 20.44 -20.83 -4.53
CA GLN A 192 19.29 -20.04 -4.95
C GLN A 192 18.50 -19.48 -3.78
N ALA A 193 17.89 -18.31 -4.00
CA ALA A 193 16.91 -17.70 -3.13
C ALA A 193 15.48 -18.14 -3.50
N ALA A 194 14.61 -18.19 -2.51
CA ALA A 194 13.17 -18.22 -2.73
C ALA A 194 12.70 -16.82 -3.16
N GLN A 195 11.64 -16.78 -3.97
CA GLN A 195 10.97 -15.52 -4.29
C GLN A 195 10.42 -14.89 -3.00
N GLY A 196 10.84 -13.67 -2.70
CA GLY A 196 10.58 -12.96 -1.46
C GLY A 196 11.53 -11.77 -1.27
N LEU A 197 11.48 -11.13 -0.11
CA LEU A 197 12.36 -10.03 0.24
C LEU A 197 13.67 -10.55 0.84
N ALA A 198 14.79 -10.13 0.29
CA ALA A 198 16.07 -10.17 1.00
C ALA A 198 16.14 -8.99 1.99
N SER A 199 17.02 -9.10 2.98
CA SER A 199 17.28 -8.02 3.92
C SER A 199 18.78 -7.83 4.10
N ALA A 200 19.20 -6.58 4.21
CA ALA A 200 20.58 -6.21 4.48
C ALA A 200 20.67 -5.16 5.58
N VAL A 201 21.73 -5.26 6.37
CA VAL A 201 22.15 -4.21 7.30
C VAL A 201 23.65 -3.97 7.16
N VAL A 202 24.05 -2.70 7.14
CA VAL A 202 25.44 -2.28 7.00
C VAL A 202 25.95 -1.80 8.36
N GLU A 203 27.10 -2.32 8.78
CA GLU A 203 27.78 -2.02 10.04
C GLU A 203 29.25 -1.70 9.75
N GLY A 204 29.59 -0.41 9.76
CA GLY A 204 30.93 0.05 9.39
C GLY A 204 31.25 -0.28 7.93
N THR A 205 32.29 -1.10 7.68
CA THR A 205 32.70 -1.55 6.34
C THR A 205 32.26 -2.98 6.05
N SER A 206 31.25 -3.49 6.75
CA SER A 206 30.72 -4.83 6.58
C SER A 206 29.20 -4.81 6.53
N ALA A 207 28.61 -5.81 5.91
CA ALA A 207 27.16 -5.97 5.91
C ALA A 207 26.78 -7.42 6.13
N VAL A 208 25.58 -7.59 6.67
CA VAL A 208 24.91 -8.89 6.76
C VAL A 208 23.78 -8.87 5.76
N VAL A 209 23.74 -9.88 4.90
CA VAL A 209 22.62 -10.13 3.99
C VAL A 209 21.97 -11.43 4.39
N THR A 210 20.65 -11.45 4.41
CA THR A 210 19.87 -12.65 4.71
C THR A 210 18.65 -12.74 3.81
N TYR A 211 18.31 -13.97 3.46
CA TYR A 211 17.20 -14.27 2.57
C TYR A 211 16.69 -15.68 2.85
N ARG A 212 15.54 -16.01 2.29
CA ARG A 212 14.95 -17.36 2.40
C ARG A 212 15.40 -18.23 1.25
N THR A 213 15.75 -19.48 1.50
CA THR A 213 16.06 -20.47 0.44
C THR A 213 14.78 -21.17 -0.06
N PRO A 214 14.81 -21.83 -1.23
CA PRO A 214 13.69 -22.68 -1.70
C PRO A 214 13.33 -23.83 -0.75
N ALA A 215 14.26 -24.24 0.13
CA ALA A 215 14.00 -25.21 1.19
C ALA A 215 13.27 -24.61 2.40
N ASN A 216 12.99 -23.30 2.37
CA ASN A 216 12.41 -22.54 3.46
C ASN A 216 13.29 -22.51 4.72
N ASP A 217 14.61 -22.50 4.51
CA ASP A 217 15.62 -22.16 5.50
C ASP A 217 16.04 -20.69 5.33
N LEU A 218 16.71 -20.10 6.31
CA LEU A 218 17.32 -18.77 6.16
C LEU A 218 18.79 -18.94 5.79
N GLU A 219 19.23 -18.27 4.74
CA GLU A 219 20.64 -18.14 4.43
C GLU A 219 21.13 -16.78 4.94
N VAL A 220 22.34 -16.76 5.50
CA VAL A 220 23.01 -15.56 6.01
C VAL A 220 24.39 -15.51 5.40
N LEU A 221 24.75 -14.38 4.80
CA LEU A 221 26.07 -14.13 4.24
C LEU A 221 26.61 -12.78 4.69
N THR A 222 27.93 -12.65 4.70
CA THR A 222 28.60 -11.39 5.04
C THR A 222 29.30 -10.78 3.83
N LEU A 223 29.13 -9.47 3.69
CA LEU A 223 29.81 -8.65 2.69
C LEU A 223 30.80 -7.73 3.38
N SER A 224 31.86 -7.32 2.66
CA SER A 224 32.82 -6.35 3.14
C SER A 224 33.25 -5.39 2.03
N TRP A 225 33.51 -4.14 2.40
CA TRP A 225 34.07 -3.13 1.50
C TRP A 225 35.52 -2.85 1.90
N SER A 226 36.41 -2.79 0.91
CA SER A 226 37.70 -2.16 1.12
C SER A 226 37.50 -0.63 1.17
N PRO A 227 38.34 0.11 1.91
CA PRO A 227 38.22 1.57 1.98
C PRO A 227 38.27 2.21 0.57
N GLY A 228 37.17 2.90 0.20
CA GLY A 228 37.05 3.64 -1.06
C GLY A 228 36.63 2.80 -2.27
N GLU A 229 36.33 1.51 -2.11
CA GLU A 229 35.68 0.69 -3.13
C GLU A 229 34.16 0.80 -3.00
N ASN A 230 33.46 0.92 -4.13
CA ASN A 230 31.99 0.98 -4.16
C ASN A 230 31.37 -0.42 -4.17
N VAL A 231 32.09 -1.38 -4.73
CA VAL A 231 31.59 -2.75 -4.92
C VAL A 231 32.03 -3.61 -3.73
N PRO A 232 31.10 -4.22 -2.98
CA PRO A 232 31.46 -5.13 -1.91
C PRO A 232 32.04 -6.43 -2.45
N VAL A 233 32.86 -7.06 -1.63
CA VAL A 233 33.30 -8.45 -1.82
C VAL A 233 32.60 -9.37 -0.82
N PHE A 234 32.25 -10.57 -1.28
CA PHE A 234 31.81 -11.64 -0.40
C PHE A 234 32.94 -12.02 0.56
N ALA A 235 32.68 -12.01 1.86
CA ALA A 235 33.68 -12.31 2.88
C ALA A 235 33.98 -13.82 3.03
N GLU A 236 33.53 -14.65 2.08
CA GLU A 236 33.68 -16.11 2.04
C GLU A 236 33.03 -16.87 3.21
N VAL A 237 32.04 -16.25 3.86
CA VAL A 237 31.31 -16.84 4.98
C VAL A 237 29.81 -16.77 4.72
N ALA A 238 29.18 -17.94 4.64
CA ALA A 238 27.74 -18.10 4.61
C ALA A 238 27.31 -19.20 5.60
N ALA A 239 26.11 -19.06 6.14
CA ALA A 239 25.53 -20.02 7.07
C ALA A 239 24.03 -20.17 6.84
N THR A 240 23.58 -21.43 6.88
CA THR A 240 22.17 -21.77 6.81
C THR A 240 21.59 -21.96 8.22
N ILE A 241 20.55 -21.20 8.54
CA ILE A 241 19.72 -21.39 9.72
C ILE A 241 18.52 -22.24 9.30
N THR A 242 18.56 -23.51 9.69
CA THR A 242 17.41 -24.40 9.52
C THR A 242 16.35 -24.12 10.58
N SER A 243 15.08 -24.23 10.20
CA SER A 243 13.99 -24.13 11.18
C SER A 243 14.20 -25.18 12.30
N PRO A 244 13.93 -24.84 13.58
CA PRO A 244 14.24 -25.74 14.69
C PRO A 244 13.61 -27.11 14.46
N SER A 245 14.43 -28.17 14.35
CA SER A 245 13.92 -29.54 14.20
C SER A 245 13.35 -30.04 15.53
N ALA A 246 12.28 -30.83 15.48
CA ALA A 246 11.69 -31.47 16.66
C ALA A 246 12.62 -32.57 17.20
N ALA A 247 13.72 -32.19 17.85
CA ALA A 247 14.50 -33.13 18.63
C ALA A 247 13.63 -33.63 19.79
N ALA A 248 13.45 -34.96 19.86
CA ALA A 248 12.59 -35.63 20.82
C ALA A 248 12.84 -35.13 22.24
N VAL A 249 11.85 -34.45 22.82
CA VAL A 249 11.85 -34.06 24.23
C VAL A 249 11.86 -35.35 25.06
N GLY A 250 13.04 -35.72 25.57
CA GLY A 250 13.15 -36.78 26.57
C GLY A 250 12.30 -36.42 27.79
N PRO A 251 11.63 -37.39 28.44
CA PRO A 251 10.72 -37.10 29.55
C PRO A 251 11.52 -36.46 30.70
N ALA A 252 11.22 -35.20 31.00
CA ALA A 252 11.82 -34.49 32.12
C ALA A 252 11.40 -35.15 33.44
N ALA A 253 12.41 -35.50 34.26
CA ALA A 253 12.23 -36.11 35.57
C ALA A 253 11.34 -35.24 36.48
N ARG A 254 10.32 -35.87 37.04
CA ARG A 254 9.35 -35.27 37.97
C ARG A 254 10.02 -35.05 39.33
N ALA A 255 10.33 -33.80 39.69
CA ALA A 255 10.73 -33.44 41.05
C ALA A 255 9.50 -33.33 41.99
N PRO A 256 9.64 -33.60 43.30
CA PRO A 256 8.50 -33.69 44.22
C PRO A 256 7.98 -32.31 44.64
N ARG A 257 6.65 -32.15 44.66
CA ARG A 257 5.95 -30.99 45.22
C ARG A 257 6.12 -30.98 46.74
N SER A 258 6.66 -29.88 47.28
CA SER A 258 6.47 -29.49 48.68
C SER A 258 5.40 -28.41 48.73
N SER A 259 4.33 -28.65 49.49
CA SER A 259 3.23 -27.72 49.73
C SER A 259 3.44 -26.96 51.04
N THR A 260 3.59 -25.65 50.96
CA THR A 260 3.41 -24.75 52.11
C THR A 260 2.58 -23.56 51.67
N THR A 261 1.45 -23.37 52.32
CA THR A 261 0.48 -22.30 52.08
C THR A 261 0.79 -21.15 53.03
N THR A 262 1.13 -19.98 52.51
CA THR A 262 1.12 -18.73 53.28
C THR A 262 0.57 -17.61 52.41
N THR A 263 -0.51 -16.99 52.90
CA THR A 263 -1.24 -15.89 52.30
C THR A 263 -0.50 -14.57 52.56
N SER A 264 -0.03 -13.89 51.51
CA SER A 264 0.32 -12.47 51.54
C SER A 264 0.33 -11.91 50.12
N ALA A 265 -0.39 -10.81 49.89
CA ALA A 265 -0.52 -10.14 48.61
C ALA A 265 0.74 -9.31 48.30
N ALA A 266 1.58 -9.83 47.40
CA ALA A 266 2.66 -9.13 46.73
C ALA A 266 2.42 -9.21 45.20
N PRO A 267 2.88 -8.24 44.40
CA PRO A 267 2.65 -8.23 42.95
C PRO A 267 3.22 -9.53 42.37
N THR A 268 2.35 -10.34 41.78
CA THR A 268 2.74 -11.62 41.20
C THR A 268 3.50 -11.33 39.92
N THR A 269 4.84 -11.35 39.99
CA THR A 269 5.68 -11.47 38.80
C THR A 269 5.40 -12.85 38.23
N THR A 270 4.53 -12.94 37.23
CA THR A 270 4.30 -14.18 36.50
C THR A 270 5.58 -14.51 35.75
N THR A 271 6.45 -15.32 36.34
CA THR A 271 7.59 -15.91 35.62
C THR A 271 7.01 -16.97 34.69
N THR A 272 6.57 -16.55 33.50
CA THR A 272 6.24 -17.46 32.41
C THR A 272 7.49 -18.26 32.07
N ARG A 273 7.46 -19.55 32.37
CA ARG A 273 8.51 -20.48 31.94
C ARG A 273 8.63 -20.37 30.42
N PRO A 274 9.82 -20.09 29.85
CA PRO A 274 9.97 -19.91 28.41
C PRO A 274 9.46 -21.15 27.69
N ARG A 275 8.43 -20.97 26.87
CA ARG A 275 7.91 -22.03 26.01
C ARG A 275 8.99 -22.26 24.94
N PRO A 276 9.59 -23.45 24.85
CA PRO A 276 10.54 -23.72 23.79
C PRO A 276 9.85 -23.57 22.44
N LEU A 277 10.57 -23.00 21.47
CA LEU A 277 10.11 -22.88 20.09
C LEU A 277 9.68 -24.25 19.57
N ARG A 278 8.48 -24.32 19.01
CA ARG A 278 8.02 -25.54 18.34
C ARG A 278 8.62 -25.60 16.95
N ALA A 279 8.99 -26.80 16.54
CA ALA A 279 9.50 -27.06 15.21
C ALA A 279 8.43 -26.75 14.15
N THR A 280 8.59 -25.62 13.49
CA THR A 280 7.73 -25.16 12.39
C THR A 280 8.57 -24.37 11.38
N PRO A 281 8.26 -24.47 10.09
CA PRO A 281 8.97 -23.74 9.04
C PRO A 281 8.88 -22.21 9.26
N PHE A 282 9.81 -21.44 8.69
CA PHE A 282 9.70 -19.98 8.61
C PHE A 282 8.46 -19.56 7.81
N ALA A 283 7.81 -18.49 8.25
CA ALA A 283 6.61 -17.92 7.62
C ALA A 283 6.91 -16.59 6.94
N SER A 284 7.72 -15.72 7.56
CA SER A 284 8.15 -14.45 6.97
C SER A 284 9.53 -14.52 6.35
N ASP A 285 9.79 -13.60 5.44
CA ASP A 285 11.15 -13.34 5.01
C ASP A 285 11.95 -12.77 6.19
N PRO A 286 13.27 -13.03 6.24
CA PRO A 286 14.10 -12.60 7.34
C PRO A 286 14.38 -11.10 7.28
N VAL A 287 14.55 -10.48 8.43
CA VAL A 287 15.01 -9.10 8.58
C VAL A 287 16.35 -9.10 9.29
N ALA A 288 17.38 -8.53 8.66
CA ALA A 288 18.68 -8.30 9.29
C ALA A 288 18.55 -7.15 10.31
N LEU A 289 19.11 -7.34 11.49
CA LEU A 289 19.10 -6.34 12.57
C LEU A 289 20.50 -5.78 12.78
N PRO A 290 20.65 -4.47 13.03
CA PRO A 290 21.94 -3.92 13.42
C PRO A 290 22.38 -4.53 14.75
N GLY A 291 23.68 -4.59 14.93
CA GLY A 291 24.23 -5.26 16.09
C GLY A 291 25.69 -5.62 15.94
N PRO A 292 26.29 -6.08 17.03
CA PRO A 292 27.72 -6.34 17.06
C PRO A 292 28.18 -7.59 16.33
N THR A 293 27.24 -8.49 16.10
CA THR A 293 27.40 -9.74 15.39
C THR A 293 26.16 -9.92 14.53
N PRO A 294 26.27 -10.68 13.43
CA PRO A 294 25.14 -10.93 12.55
C PRO A 294 23.91 -11.40 13.32
N THR A 295 22.83 -10.63 13.20
CA THR A 295 21.56 -10.87 13.90
C THR A 295 20.40 -10.78 12.92
N ILE A 296 19.49 -11.76 12.98
CA ILE A 296 18.37 -11.90 12.05
C ILE A 296 17.09 -12.16 12.84
N ALA A 297 15.97 -11.55 12.43
CA ALA A 297 14.65 -11.87 12.93
C ALA A 297 13.78 -12.51 11.85
N ALA A 298 12.98 -13.51 12.23
CA ALA A 298 11.97 -14.11 11.35
C ALA A 298 10.80 -14.65 12.16
N THR A 299 9.62 -14.71 11.54
CA THR A 299 8.46 -15.42 12.10
C THR A 299 8.42 -16.87 11.64
N LEU A 300 7.93 -17.75 12.50
CA LEU A 300 7.66 -19.14 12.19
C LEU A 300 6.19 -19.35 11.80
N ALA A 301 5.85 -20.46 11.17
CA ALA A 301 4.48 -20.78 10.71
C ALA A 301 3.45 -20.96 11.83
N ASN A 302 3.87 -21.09 13.08
CA ASN A 302 3.00 -21.01 14.25
C ASN A 302 2.78 -19.57 14.77
N GLY A 303 3.39 -18.58 14.10
CA GLY A 303 3.42 -17.16 14.42
C GLY A 303 4.36 -16.75 15.56
N ASP A 304 5.26 -17.64 16.00
CA ASP A 304 6.32 -17.29 16.94
C ASP A 304 7.37 -16.40 16.23
N LEU A 305 7.79 -15.31 16.87
CA LEU A 305 8.89 -14.43 16.44
C LEU A 305 10.21 -14.92 17.05
N ALA A 306 11.17 -15.28 16.20
CA ALA A 306 12.50 -15.71 16.61
C ALA A 306 13.58 -14.71 16.18
N VAL A 307 14.51 -14.42 17.09
CA VAL A 307 15.75 -13.68 16.80
C VAL A 307 16.91 -14.66 16.90
N PHE A 308 17.74 -14.68 15.86
CA PHE A 308 18.95 -15.49 15.73
C PHE A 308 20.16 -14.57 15.79
N THR A 309 21.06 -14.81 16.73
CA THR A 309 22.29 -14.02 16.90
C THR A 309 23.50 -14.92 16.77
N SER A 310 24.37 -14.59 15.82
CA SER A 310 25.64 -15.29 15.63
C SER A 310 26.59 -15.02 16.79
N SER A 311 27.43 -16.00 17.14
CA SER A 311 28.53 -15.81 18.10
C SER A 311 29.64 -14.89 17.58
N ASP A 312 29.80 -14.78 16.27
CA ASP A 312 30.83 -13.96 15.62
C ASP A 312 30.47 -13.62 14.16
N TRP A 313 31.31 -12.79 13.51
CA TRP A 313 31.19 -12.45 12.09
C TRP A 313 31.61 -13.59 11.14
N LEU A 314 32.17 -14.68 11.67
CA LEU A 314 32.47 -15.90 10.92
C LEU A 314 31.30 -16.89 10.90
N LEU A 315 30.14 -16.49 11.44
CA LEU A 315 28.92 -17.28 11.50
C LEU A 315 29.13 -18.66 12.15
N SER A 316 30.01 -18.74 13.15
CA SER A 316 30.41 -20.02 13.78
C SER A 316 29.27 -20.77 14.48
N GLY A 317 28.18 -20.07 14.81
CA GLY A 317 26.95 -20.66 15.31
C GLY A 317 25.93 -19.59 15.71
N PHE A 318 24.65 -19.97 15.75
CA PHE A 318 23.57 -19.07 16.13
C PHE A 318 22.94 -19.46 17.45
N THR A 319 22.72 -18.46 18.30
CA THR A 319 21.81 -18.55 19.44
C THR A 319 20.42 -18.07 19.02
N GLN A 320 19.38 -18.56 19.68
CA GLN A 320 17.99 -18.29 19.30
C GLN A 320 17.19 -17.80 20.51
N GLN A 321 16.45 -16.72 20.33
CA GLN A 321 15.54 -16.14 21.31
C GLN A 321 14.12 -16.06 20.74
N ASN A 322 13.11 -16.49 21.51
CA ASN A 322 11.70 -16.37 21.13
C ASN A 322 11.06 -15.13 21.77
N LEU A 323 10.79 -14.10 20.97
CA LEU A 323 10.21 -12.85 21.44
C LEU A 323 8.71 -12.92 21.68
N THR A 324 7.98 -13.83 21.03
CA THR A 324 6.54 -13.98 21.31
C THR A 324 6.22 -14.44 22.73
N THR A 325 7.20 -14.93 23.47
CA THR A 325 7.04 -15.22 24.91
C THR A 325 6.83 -13.97 25.77
N LEU A 326 7.08 -12.77 25.22
CA LEU A 326 6.89 -11.49 25.87
C LEU A 326 5.46 -10.96 25.76
N THR A 327 4.68 -11.45 24.79
CA THR A 327 3.31 -10.99 24.51
C THR A 327 2.28 -12.11 24.73
N ALA A 328 1.06 -11.73 25.09
CA ALA A 328 -0.09 -12.62 25.15
C ALA A 328 -0.97 -12.51 23.89
N SER A 329 -0.56 -11.69 22.92
CA SER A 329 -1.30 -11.42 21.69
C SER A 329 -1.39 -12.65 20.79
N ALA A 330 -2.30 -12.56 19.81
CA ALA A 330 -2.44 -13.58 18.79
C ALA A 330 -1.12 -13.76 18.01
N PRO A 331 -0.89 -14.94 17.40
CA PRO A 331 0.32 -15.20 16.64
C PRO A 331 0.54 -14.18 15.52
N LEU A 332 1.81 -13.85 15.27
CA LEU A 332 2.17 -12.95 14.18
C LEU A 332 1.97 -13.64 12.82
N VAL A 333 1.68 -12.85 11.80
CA VAL A 333 1.49 -13.26 10.41
C VAL A 333 2.19 -12.25 9.49
N GLY A 334 2.64 -12.73 8.34
CA GLY A 334 3.21 -11.87 7.30
C GLY A 334 4.60 -11.35 7.65
N SER A 335 4.95 -10.24 7.03
CA SER A 335 6.30 -9.69 7.01
C SER A 335 6.62 -8.87 8.26
N LEU A 336 7.91 -8.84 8.62
CA LEU A 336 8.43 -7.99 9.69
C LEU A 336 8.94 -6.68 9.09
N SER A 337 8.89 -5.61 9.88
CA SER A 337 9.51 -4.33 9.55
C SER A 337 10.35 -3.84 10.71
N VAL A 338 11.46 -3.17 10.42
CA VAL A 338 12.40 -2.69 11.44
C VAL A 338 12.66 -1.20 11.26
N GLY A 339 12.63 -0.47 12.37
CA GLY A 339 13.16 0.88 12.48
C GLY A 339 14.29 0.89 13.50
N THR A 340 15.33 1.68 13.24
CA THR A 340 16.53 1.69 14.08
C THR A 340 17.01 3.10 14.34
N THR A 341 17.46 3.35 15.57
CA THR A 341 18.30 4.51 15.89
C THR A 341 19.73 4.04 16.13
N SER A 342 20.64 4.94 16.51
CA SER A 342 22.00 4.56 16.92
C SER A 342 22.07 3.72 18.20
N ALA A 343 20.95 3.55 18.92
CA ALA A 343 20.90 2.85 20.20
C ALA A 343 19.68 1.92 20.38
N THR A 344 18.68 1.97 19.49
CA THR A 344 17.42 1.21 19.62
C THR A 344 17.08 0.47 18.34
N ILE A 345 16.46 -0.69 18.52
CA ILE A 345 15.84 -1.48 17.45
C ILE A 345 14.37 -1.63 17.79
N ASP A 346 13.52 -1.27 16.84
CA ASP A 346 12.07 -1.35 16.91
C ASP A 346 11.58 -2.27 15.79
N LEU A 347 11.17 -3.49 16.15
CA LEU A 347 10.76 -4.54 15.23
C LEU A 347 9.24 -4.75 15.32
N ALA A 348 8.51 -4.46 14.24
CA ALA A 348 7.06 -4.59 14.18
C ALA A 348 6.62 -5.83 13.39
N GLY A 349 5.51 -6.43 13.82
CA GLY A 349 4.81 -7.46 13.07
C GLY A 349 3.30 -7.36 13.26
N LEU A 350 2.55 -7.93 12.32
CA LEU A 350 1.08 -7.95 12.36
C LEU A 350 0.58 -9.26 12.95
N THR A 351 -0.51 -9.22 13.71
CA THR A 351 -1.31 -10.41 14.02
C THR A 351 -2.30 -10.70 12.89
N ALA A 352 -2.91 -11.89 12.88
CA ALA A 352 -3.97 -12.23 11.92
C ALA A 352 -5.19 -11.29 11.94
N ALA A 353 -5.38 -10.54 13.04
CA ALA A 353 -6.44 -9.54 13.19
C ALA A 353 -5.95 -8.11 12.85
N GLY A 354 -4.77 -7.97 12.25
CA GLY A 354 -4.19 -6.68 11.86
C GLY A 354 -3.69 -5.81 13.02
N GLN A 355 -3.56 -6.37 14.22
CA GLN A 355 -2.95 -5.64 15.35
C GLN A 355 -1.44 -5.60 15.17
N VAL A 356 -0.85 -4.43 15.38
CA VAL A 356 0.61 -4.21 15.36
C VAL A 356 1.21 -4.53 16.72
N GLU A 357 2.11 -5.51 16.77
CA GLU A 357 2.98 -5.75 17.92
C GLU A 357 4.36 -5.17 17.61
N LEU A 358 4.82 -4.26 18.46
CA LEU A 358 6.13 -3.62 18.37
C LEU A 358 7.04 -4.18 19.46
N PHE A 359 8.14 -4.81 19.05
CA PHE A 359 9.18 -5.34 19.92
C PHE A 359 10.37 -4.40 19.92
N SER A 360 10.78 -3.90 21.09
CA SER A 360 11.84 -2.89 21.19
C SER A 360 12.96 -3.36 22.11
N THR A 361 14.21 -3.12 21.70
CA THR A 361 15.40 -3.34 22.53
C THR A 361 16.42 -2.21 22.34
N THR A 362 17.24 -1.98 23.35
CA THR A 362 18.48 -1.20 23.24
C THR A 362 19.64 -2.12 22.85
N TYR A 363 20.59 -1.57 22.08
CA TYR A 363 21.84 -2.23 21.74
C TYR A 363 23.00 -1.24 21.87
N LEU A 364 24.13 -1.72 22.39
CA LEU A 364 25.34 -0.92 22.50
C LEU A 364 26.24 -1.19 21.29
N THR A 365 26.43 -0.18 20.45
CA THR A 365 27.52 -0.19 19.47
C THR A 365 28.85 -0.12 20.22
N ALA A 366 29.73 -1.09 19.99
CA ALA A 366 31.05 -1.09 20.62
C ALA A 366 31.80 0.18 20.19
N THR A 367 32.19 1.02 21.14
CA THR A 367 33.09 2.14 20.84
C THR A 367 34.41 1.57 20.35
N PRO A 368 35.01 2.08 19.24
CA PRO A 368 36.31 1.61 18.80
C PRO A 368 37.34 1.70 19.94
N GLY A 369 37.84 0.55 20.41
CA GLY A 369 38.82 0.44 21.50
C GLY A 369 38.27 0.09 22.89
N ALA A 370 36.95 -0.07 23.07
CA ALA A 370 36.36 -0.56 24.32
C ALA A 370 36.27 -2.11 24.34
N LEU A 371 36.72 -2.74 25.43
CA LEU A 371 36.66 -4.20 25.67
C LEU A 371 35.25 -4.70 26.08
N ALA A 372 34.20 -3.88 25.96
CA ALA A 372 32.86 -4.33 26.29
C ALA A 372 32.38 -5.31 25.22
N THR A 373 31.97 -6.52 25.61
CA THR A 373 31.21 -7.41 24.73
C THR A 373 29.85 -6.75 24.46
N PRO A 374 29.59 -6.29 23.23
CA PRO A 374 28.30 -5.72 22.89
C PRO A 374 27.20 -6.79 23.02
N SER A 375 26.05 -6.39 23.57
CA SER A 375 24.91 -7.26 23.81
C SER A 375 23.60 -6.49 23.60
N PHE A 376 22.54 -7.20 23.26
CA PHE A 376 21.19 -6.68 23.37
C PHE A 376 20.78 -6.61 24.85
N ASP A 377 20.07 -5.56 25.22
CA ASP A 377 19.34 -5.53 26.49
C ASP A 377 18.10 -6.45 26.42
N ALA A 378 17.29 -6.44 27.48
CA ALA A 378 16.03 -7.16 27.46
C ALA A 378 15.04 -6.50 26.49
N TRP A 379 14.47 -7.32 25.60
CA TRP A 379 13.37 -6.93 24.72
C TRP A 379 12.11 -6.58 25.51
N SER A 380 11.37 -5.60 25.01
CA SER A 380 10.04 -5.20 25.45
C SER A 380 9.03 -5.35 24.30
N VAL A 381 7.73 -5.39 24.60
CA VAL A 381 6.68 -5.51 23.58
C VAL A 381 5.47 -4.63 23.91
N LEU A 382 4.86 -4.04 22.88
CA LEU A 382 3.64 -3.24 22.98
C LEU A 382 2.70 -3.54 21.80
N ASN A 383 1.41 -3.73 22.09
CA ASN A 383 0.38 -3.69 21.06
C ASN A 383 0.06 -2.22 20.72
N VAL A 384 0.60 -1.75 19.60
CA VAL A 384 0.51 -0.35 19.19
C VAL A 384 -0.89 0.02 18.74
N THR A 385 -1.59 -0.87 18.03
CA THR A 385 -2.98 -0.65 17.59
C THR A 385 -3.92 -0.44 18.78
N ALA A 386 -3.76 -1.22 19.86
CA ALA A 386 -4.55 -1.04 21.08
C ALA A 386 -4.14 0.21 21.88
N ALA A 387 -2.87 0.62 21.80
CA ALA A 387 -2.35 1.80 22.49
C ALA A 387 -2.71 3.13 21.79
N ALA A 388 -3.09 3.09 20.51
CA ALA A 388 -3.42 4.25 19.68
C ALA A 388 -4.95 4.36 19.47
N PRO A 389 -5.65 5.28 20.16
CA PRO A 389 -7.09 5.44 20.01
C PRO A 389 -7.49 5.73 18.55
N GLY A 390 -8.47 4.99 18.05
CA GLY A 390 -8.96 5.14 16.66
C GLY A 390 -8.12 4.43 15.60
N ALA A 391 -7.03 3.75 15.97
CA ALA A 391 -6.24 2.96 15.03
C ALA A 391 -7.06 1.78 14.46
N PRO A 392 -7.11 1.62 13.13
CA PRO A 392 -7.68 0.43 12.53
C PRO A 392 -6.72 -0.77 12.59
N PRO A 393 -7.23 -1.99 12.40
CA PRO A 393 -6.41 -3.11 11.94
C PRO A 393 -5.61 -2.72 10.70
N LEU A 394 -4.31 -2.99 10.70
CA LEU A 394 -3.44 -2.79 9.54
C LEU A 394 -3.21 -4.12 8.81
N THR A 395 -2.77 -4.05 7.55
CA THR A 395 -2.47 -5.19 6.69
C THR A 395 -1.21 -4.93 5.86
N GLY A 396 -0.71 -5.98 5.21
CA GLY A 396 0.40 -5.90 4.28
C GLY A 396 1.77 -5.72 4.95
N HIS A 397 2.69 -5.06 4.24
CA HIS A 397 4.02 -4.71 4.74
C HIS A 397 3.96 -3.34 5.43
N LEU A 398 4.36 -3.34 6.70
CA LEU A 398 4.48 -2.12 7.51
C LEU A 398 5.76 -1.36 7.15
N ALA A 399 5.75 -0.05 7.42
CA ALA A 399 6.94 0.77 7.54
C ALA A 399 7.16 1.11 9.02
N VAL A 400 8.41 1.11 9.47
CA VAL A 400 8.76 1.46 10.86
C VAL A 400 9.90 2.48 10.81
N ALA A 401 9.55 3.73 11.07
CA ALA A 401 10.53 4.81 11.19
C ALA A 401 10.88 5.03 12.66
N ALA A 402 12.17 5.11 12.96
CA ALA A 402 12.65 5.43 14.31
C ALA A 402 13.67 6.58 14.27
N THR A 403 13.43 7.59 15.10
CA THR A 403 14.35 8.70 15.36
C THR A 403 14.67 8.76 16.84
N PRO A 404 15.69 9.54 17.27
CA PRO A 404 15.95 9.74 18.69
C PRO A 404 14.76 10.29 19.49
N SER A 405 13.78 10.93 18.85
CA SER A 405 12.63 11.57 19.51
C SER A 405 11.27 10.93 19.21
N GLN A 406 11.13 10.15 18.15
CA GLN A 406 9.85 9.61 17.69
C GLN A 406 10.01 8.20 17.09
N VAL A 407 9.02 7.36 17.33
CA VAL A 407 8.81 6.10 16.61
C VAL A 407 7.47 6.20 15.88
N ALA A 408 7.45 5.77 14.63
CA ALA A 408 6.27 5.73 13.79
C ALA A 408 6.12 4.35 13.14
N VAL A 409 4.91 3.81 13.15
CA VAL A 409 4.54 2.60 12.40
C VAL A 409 3.47 2.98 11.40
N ALA A 410 3.75 2.82 10.11
CA ALA A 410 2.79 3.08 9.05
C ALA A 410 2.38 1.80 8.34
N GLY A 411 1.15 1.77 7.84
CA GLY A 411 0.63 0.64 7.11
C GLY A 411 -0.70 0.94 6.44
N GLN A 412 -1.08 0.08 5.51
CA GLN A 412 -2.41 0.11 4.92
C GLN A 412 -3.42 -0.42 5.94
N ALA A 413 -4.54 0.27 6.10
CA ALA A 413 -5.61 -0.24 6.94
C ALA A 413 -6.39 -1.38 6.25
N ALA A 414 -6.59 -2.48 6.97
CA ALA A 414 -6.96 -3.79 6.41
C ALA A 414 -8.32 -3.84 5.70
N HIS A 415 -9.27 -2.99 6.09
CA HIS A 415 -10.64 -3.01 5.57
C HIS A 415 -10.93 -1.92 4.56
N TRP A 416 -10.02 -0.96 4.41
CA TRP A 416 -10.33 0.24 3.66
C TRP A 416 -9.18 0.81 2.82
N GLY A 417 -7.96 0.32 2.95
CA GLY A 417 -6.90 0.68 2.01
C GLY A 417 -6.30 2.08 2.21
N ASP A 418 -6.81 2.89 3.14
CA ASP A 418 -6.18 4.15 3.54
C ASP A 418 -4.79 3.89 4.16
N LEU A 419 -3.89 4.86 4.00
CA LEU A 419 -2.62 4.91 4.71
C LEU A 419 -2.82 5.45 6.11
N PHE A 420 -2.43 4.67 7.12
CA PHE A 420 -2.41 5.10 8.51
C PHE A 420 -0.98 5.17 9.03
N VAL A 421 -0.72 6.15 9.90
CA VAL A 421 0.50 6.23 10.69
C VAL A 421 0.16 6.28 12.16
N LEU A 422 0.81 5.41 12.94
CA LEU A 422 0.74 5.34 14.39
C LEU A 422 2.02 5.92 14.94
N THR A 423 1.96 6.97 15.78
CA THR A 423 3.18 7.64 16.26
C THR A 423 3.21 7.80 17.78
N ALA A 424 4.41 7.75 18.33
CA ALA A 424 4.70 8.04 19.73
C ALA A 424 6.09 8.69 19.88
N ALA A 425 6.29 9.44 20.96
CA ALA A 425 7.63 9.83 21.37
C ALA A 425 8.45 8.59 21.79
N THR A 426 9.76 8.58 21.51
CA THR A 426 10.62 7.44 21.86
C THR A 426 10.54 7.10 23.35
N GLY A 427 10.23 5.84 23.68
CA GLY A 427 10.03 5.37 25.05
C GLY A 427 8.64 5.67 25.67
N SER A 428 7.73 6.31 24.94
CA SER A 428 6.36 6.58 25.38
C SER A 428 5.46 5.36 25.18
N THR A 429 4.49 5.16 26.08
CA THR A 429 3.37 4.23 25.89
C THR A 429 2.12 4.91 25.33
N ALA A 430 2.12 6.24 25.20
CA ALA A 430 1.02 7.00 24.61
C ALA A 430 1.23 7.14 23.10
N TRP A 431 0.29 6.58 22.34
CA TRP A 431 0.31 6.57 20.87
C TRP A 431 -0.87 7.35 20.29
N SER A 432 -0.66 7.88 19.10
CA SER A 432 -1.67 8.54 18.28
C SER A 432 -1.83 7.81 16.95
N ALA A 433 -3.02 7.87 16.36
CA ALA A 433 -3.31 7.34 15.04
C ALA A 433 -3.76 8.47 14.10
N THR A 434 -3.16 8.53 12.93
CA THR A 434 -3.51 9.51 11.89
C THR A 434 -3.84 8.79 10.59
N ASP A 435 -5.02 9.09 10.03
CA ASP A 435 -5.40 8.73 8.67
C ASP A 435 -4.70 9.68 7.69
N VAL A 436 -3.53 9.25 7.20
CA VAL A 436 -2.69 10.05 6.30
C VAL A 436 -3.47 10.32 5.02
N SER A 437 -4.19 9.33 4.49
CA SER A 437 -4.97 9.46 3.25
C SER A 437 -6.06 10.53 3.31
N VAL A 438 -6.63 10.81 4.48
CA VAL A 438 -7.56 11.93 4.67
C VAL A 438 -6.82 13.25 4.88
N THR A 439 -5.78 13.25 5.71
CA THR A 439 -5.04 14.47 6.05
C THR A 439 -4.03 14.93 5.02
N ALA A 440 -3.76 14.13 3.98
CA ALA A 440 -2.80 14.44 2.92
C ALA A 440 -3.40 15.15 1.71
N GLY A 441 -4.70 15.46 1.76
CA GLY A 441 -5.46 16.05 0.67
C GLY A 441 -5.98 15.03 -0.34
N ALA A 442 -6.53 15.50 -1.46
CA ALA A 442 -7.29 14.66 -2.37
C ALA A 442 -6.44 13.69 -3.21
N SER A 443 -5.11 13.84 -3.26
CA SER A 443 -4.22 13.23 -4.26
C SER A 443 -4.04 11.71 -4.16
N ALA A 444 -4.21 11.09 -2.98
CA ALA A 444 -4.25 9.63 -2.82
C ALA A 444 -5.04 9.23 -1.57
N ARG A 445 -6.25 8.73 -1.77
CA ARG A 445 -7.12 8.27 -0.68
C ARG A 445 -6.89 6.81 -0.29
N THR A 446 -6.37 6.00 -1.20
CA THR A 446 -6.05 4.59 -0.93
C THR A 446 -4.65 4.29 -1.42
N VAL A 447 -3.99 3.36 -0.74
CA VAL A 447 -2.63 2.93 -1.03
C VAL A 447 -2.56 1.41 -1.24
N GLY A 448 -1.46 0.93 -1.80
CA GLY A 448 -1.14 -0.50 -1.89
C GLY A 448 -0.77 -1.09 -0.53
N THR A 449 -0.61 -2.41 -0.49
CA THR A 449 -0.32 -3.17 0.74
C THR A 449 1.11 -3.02 1.24
N THR A 450 2.01 -2.42 0.44
CA THR A 450 3.40 -2.19 0.85
C THR A 450 3.62 -0.71 1.05
N VAL A 451 3.95 -0.36 2.29
CA VAL A 451 4.33 1.00 2.71
C VAL A 451 5.79 0.96 3.09
N THR A 452 6.54 1.98 2.71
CA THR A 452 7.92 2.20 3.17
C THR A 452 8.09 3.64 3.65
N ASP A 453 9.09 3.89 4.46
CA ASP A 453 9.38 5.21 5.01
C ASP A 453 10.79 5.71 4.63
N LEU A 454 10.96 7.03 4.69
CA LEU A 454 12.25 7.71 4.71
C LEU A 454 12.21 8.79 5.78
N THR A 455 13.30 8.91 6.54
CA THR A 455 13.45 9.98 7.53
C THR A 455 14.68 10.83 7.21
N LEU A 456 14.49 11.91 6.45
CA LEU A 456 15.57 12.81 6.05
C LEU A 456 15.40 14.18 6.69
N GLY A 457 16.49 14.74 7.24
CA GLY A 457 16.45 16.06 7.88
C GLY A 457 15.49 16.15 9.08
N GLY A 458 15.08 15.02 9.67
CA GLY A 458 14.08 14.94 10.73
C GLY A 458 12.63 14.92 10.24
N GLN A 459 12.40 14.94 8.93
CA GLN A 459 11.07 14.82 8.33
C GLN A 459 10.77 13.38 7.95
N LEU A 460 9.63 12.86 8.40
CA LEU A 460 9.10 11.57 7.98
C LEU A 460 8.37 11.72 6.65
N THR A 461 8.74 10.89 5.68
CA THR A 461 8.05 10.74 4.40
C THR A 461 7.69 9.29 4.19
N LEU A 462 6.44 9.01 3.82
CA LEU A 462 5.95 7.67 3.50
C LEU A 462 5.78 7.52 1.99
N TYR A 463 6.03 6.31 1.49
CA TYR A 463 5.83 5.95 0.10
C TYR A 463 5.00 4.69 0.00
N ALA A 464 4.06 4.69 -0.95
CA ALA A 464 3.25 3.53 -1.27
C ALA A 464 2.76 3.64 -2.72
N ALA A 465 2.38 2.50 -3.30
CA ALA A 465 1.49 2.52 -4.46
C ALA A 465 0.24 3.31 -4.08
N GLY A 466 -0.23 4.24 -4.90
CA GLY A 466 -1.48 4.95 -4.63
C GLY A 466 -2.46 4.83 -5.78
N TYR A 467 -3.75 4.98 -5.48
CA TYR A 467 -4.78 5.10 -6.50
C TYR A 467 -4.92 6.57 -6.88
N SER A 468 -4.84 6.85 -8.18
CA SER A 468 -4.72 8.22 -8.70
C SER A 468 -5.78 9.17 -8.14
N ALA A 469 -5.35 10.39 -7.80
CA ALA A 469 -6.24 11.53 -7.73
C ALA A 469 -5.56 12.82 -8.25
N PRO A 470 -6.30 13.75 -8.88
CA PRO A 470 -7.77 13.90 -8.84
C PRO A 470 -8.51 12.73 -9.49
N PRO A 471 -9.76 12.43 -9.06
CA PRO A 471 -10.60 11.40 -9.65
C PRO A 471 -10.55 11.43 -11.18
N PRO A 472 -10.51 10.26 -11.86
CA PRO A 472 -10.49 10.18 -13.32
C PRO A 472 -11.57 11.07 -13.95
N GLN A 473 -11.16 11.91 -14.89
CA GLN A 473 -12.08 12.75 -15.65
C GLN A 473 -12.45 12.07 -16.97
N GLY A 474 -13.50 12.57 -17.61
CA GLY A 474 -13.95 12.09 -18.92
C GLY A 474 -15.43 11.71 -18.89
N VAL A 475 -15.75 10.64 -19.62
CA VAL A 475 -17.12 10.17 -19.82
C VAL A 475 -17.29 8.80 -19.19
N GLY A 476 -18.25 8.70 -18.27
CA GLY A 476 -18.66 7.43 -17.68
C GLY A 476 -20.09 7.07 -17.95
N VAL A 477 -20.66 6.27 -17.06
CA VAL A 477 -22.02 5.77 -17.16
C VAL A 477 -22.80 6.03 -15.88
N TYR A 478 -24.10 6.32 -16.05
CA TYR A 478 -25.05 6.57 -14.96
C TYR A 478 -26.20 5.56 -15.02
N ALA A 479 -26.65 5.12 -13.85
CA ALA A 479 -27.85 4.28 -13.66
C ALA A 479 -27.85 2.98 -14.50
N ILE A 480 -26.69 2.32 -14.59
CA ILE A 480 -26.57 1.01 -15.26
C ILE A 480 -27.02 -0.12 -14.33
N PRO A 481 -27.40 -1.31 -14.85
CA PRO A 481 -27.80 -2.43 -13.99
C PRO A 481 -26.70 -2.76 -12.97
N SER A 482 -27.07 -2.90 -11.68
CA SER A 482 -26.10 -3.10 -10.59
C SER A 482 -25.18 -4.32 -10.79
N ALA A 483 -25.70 -5.40 -11.37
CA ALA A 483 -24.94 -6.59 -11.76
C ALA A 483 -23.82 -6.31 -12.79
N LYS A 484 -23.76 -5.11 -13.37
CA LYS A 484 -22.78 -4.68 -14.36
C LYS A 484 -21.73 -3.71 -13.80
N TRP A 485 -21.82 -3.23 -12.56
CA TRP A 485 -20.82 -2.29 -12.03
C TRP A 485 -19.39 -2.84 -12.07
N SER A 486 -19.13 -4.06 -11.57
CA SER A 486 -17.79 -4.66 -11.68
C SER A 486 -17.36 -4.88 -13.14
N THR A 487 -18.30 -5.18 -14.03
CA THR A 487 -18.01 -5.27 -15.48
C THR A 487 -17.65 -3.91 -16.06
N ALA A 488 -18.32 -2.83 -15.63
CA ALA A 488 -18.05 -1.47 -16.07
C ALA A 488 -16.66 -0.98 -15.63
N VAL A 489 -16.27 -1.27 -14.39
CA VAL A 489 -14.91 -1.03 -13.90
C VAL A 489 -13.87 -1.86 -14.68
N ALA A 490 -14.17 -3.13 -14.93
CA ALA A 490 -13.28 -4.00 -15.71
C ALA A 490 -13.08 -3.49 -17.15
N ASN A 491 -14.17 -3.08 -17.80
CA ASN A 491 -14.18 -2.54 -19.16
C ASN A 491 -13.57 -1.14 -19.28
N GLY A 492 -13.24 -0.47 -18.17
CA GLY A 492 -12.46 0.76 -18.17
C GLY A 492 -13.29 2.04 -18.25
N TRP A 493 -14.57 2.03 -17.85
CA TRP A 493 -15.30 3.28 -17.66
C TRP A 493 -14.63 4.12 -16.54
N PRO A 494 -14.22 5.38 -16.82
CA PRO A 494 -13.51 6.20 -15.83
C PRO A 494 -14.43 6.75 -14.73
N ILE A 495 -15.74 6.80 -14.96
CA ILE A 495 -16.73 7.35 -14.04
C ILE A 495 -17.91 6.38 -13.93
N LEU A 496 -18.36 6.13 -12.71
CA LEU A 496 -19.60 5.44 -12.39
C LEU A 496 -20.48 6.32 -11.52
N ALA A 497 -21.76 6.33 -11.84
CA ALA A 497 -22.74 7.15 -11.18
C ALA A 497 -24.00 6.34 -10.90
N GLU A 498 -24.60 6.55 -9.72
CA GLU A 498 -25.85 5.89 -9.33
C GLU A 498 -26.63 6.73 -8.33
N THR A 499 -27.94 6.50 -8.27
CA THR A 499 -28.79 7.01 -7.20
C THR A 499 -28.62 6.16 -5.93
N GLY A 500 -28.02 6.74 -4.89
CA GLY A 500 -27.75 6.10 -3.62
C GLY A 500 -28.98 5.94 -2.72
N GLY A 501 -29.96 6.84 -2.84
CA GLY A 501 -31.20 6.81 -2.07
C GLY A 501 -32.26 7.74 -2.65
N LEU A 502 -33.51 7.53 -2.25
CA LEU A 502 -34.67 8.28 -2.73
C LEU A 502 -35.25 9.21 -1.66
N GLY A 503 -35.98 10.23 -2.11
CA GLY A 503 -36.68 11.14 -1.23
C GLY A 503 -37.74 10.45 -0.37
N THR A 504 -37.85 10.85 0.90
CA THR A 504 -38.85 10.32 1.84
C THR A 504 -39.82 11.40 2.30
N ARG A 505 -41.03 11.00 2.72
CA ARG A 505 -42.09 11.92 3.17
C ARG A 505 -41.98 12.33 4.65
N SER A 506 -40.82 12.14 5.24
CA SER A 506 -40.53 12.46 6.63
C SER A 506 -39.02 12.62 6.80
N ALA A 507 -38.58 13.31 7.84
CA ALA A 507 -37.16 13.33 8.21
C ALA A 507 -36.60 11.89 8.21
N PRO A 508 -35.41 11.66 7.63
CA PRO A 508 -34.42 12.66 7.21
C PRO A 508 -34.60 13.17 5.76
N TRP A 509 -35.77 12.99 5.15
CA TRP A 509 -36.16 13.50 3.81
C TRP A 509 -35.48 12.81 2.62
N VAL A 510 -34.62 11.84 2.93
CA VAL A 510 -33.95 10.90 2.04
C VAL A 510 -33.93 9.52 2.72
N GLY A 511 -33.73 8.44 1.97
CA GLY A 511 -33.59 7.10 2.54
C GLY A 511 -33.38 6.02 1.48
N PHE A 512 -32.99 4.83 1.92
CA PHE A 512 -32.84 3.68 1.01
C PHE A 512 -34.21 3.12 0.58
N VAL A 513 -34.31 2.77 -0.70
CA VAL A 513 -35.52 2.15 -1.27
C VAL A 513 -35.77 0.79 -0.61
N GLY A 514 -36.93 0.61 0.01
CA GLY A 514 -37.25 -0.62 0.75
C GLY A 514 -36.54 -0.75 2.11
N SER A 515 -35.86 0.31 2.56
CA SER A 515 -35.12 0.38 3.83
C SER A 515 -34.11 -0.76 4.08
N PRO A 516 -33.29 -1.17 3.09
CA PRO A 516 -32.20 -2.12 3.32
C PRO A 516 -31.17 -1.56 4.32
N PRO A 517 -30.37 -2.43 4.94
CA PRO A 517 -29.17 -2.00 5.67
C PRO A 517 -28.16 -1.35 4.71
N VAL A 518 -27.23 -0.55 5.26
CA VAL A 518 -26.25 0.20 4.46
C VAL A 518 -25.45 -0.69 3.50
N ASN A 519 -25.03 -1.88 3.95
CA ASN A 519 -24.24 -2.83 3.15
C ASN A 519 -25.00 -3.47 1.97
N GLU A 520 -26.30 -3.19 1.84
CA GLU A 520 -27.14 -3.60 0.71
C GLU A 520 -27.62 -2.38 -0.10
N SER A 521 -27.24 -1.16 0.29
CA SER A 521 -27.61 0.05 -0.46
C SER A 521 -26.89 0.12 -1.82
N PRO A 522 -27.53 0.71 -2.86
CA PRO A 522 -26.92 0.84 -4.18
C PRO A 522 -25.56 1.55 -4.15
N ASP A 523 -25.48 2.62 -3.36
CA ASP A 523 -24.27 3.43 -3.23
C ASP A 523 -23.12 2.62 -2.62
N PHE A 524 -23.36 1.96 -1.48
CA PHE A 524 -22.36 1.07 -0.87
C PHE A 524 -21.90 -0.03 -1.84
N LEU A 525 -22.84 -0.69 -2.52
CA LEU A 525 -22.51 -1.80 -3.42
C LEU A 525 -21.73 -1.34 -4.66
N MET A 526 -21.97 -0.13 -5.16
CA MET A 526 -21.15 0.47 -6.23
C MET A 526 -19.75 0.80 -5.71
N GLY A 527 -19.63 1.40 -4.52
CA GLY A 527 -18.35 1.59 -3.84
C GLY A 527 -17.58 0.28 -3.64
N GLN A 528 -18.27 -0.79 -3.24
CA GLN A 528 -17.69 -2.13 -3.10
C GLN A 528 -17.19 -2.68 -4.44
N ALA A 529 -17.93 -2.47 -5.54
CA ALA A 529 -17.51 -2.89 -6.86
C ALA A 529 -16.24 -2.16 -7.34
N ILE A 530 -16.12 -0.86 -7.06
CA ILE A 530 -14.93 -0.06 -7.36
C ILE A 530 -13.76 -0.53 -6.48
N TYR A 531 -13.99 -0.69 -5.18
CA TYR A 531 -12.99 -1.12 -4.20
C TYR A 531 -12.40 -2.49 -4.55
N ASN A 532 -13.27 -3.48 -4.79
CA ASN A 532 -12.85 -4.85 -5.12
C ASN A 532 -12.11 -4.96 -6.45
N ALA A 533 -12.34 -4.02 -7.36
CA ALA A 533 -11.65 -4.03 -8.65
C ALA A 533 -10.21 -3.53 -8.55
N HIS A 534 -9.80 -2.92 -7.42
CA HIS A 534 -8.51 -2.26 -7.27
C HIS A 534 -8.24 -1.31 -8.44
N LYS A 535 -9.26 -0.53 -8.82
CA LYS A 535 -9.15 0.52 -9.83
C LYS A 535 -9.68 1.82 -9.28
N ARG A 536 -9.06 2.91 -9.70
CA ARG A 536 -9.65 4.22 -9.49
C ARG A 536 -10.72 4.48 -10.53
N VAL A 537 -11.94 4.68 -10.07
CA VAL A 537 -13.07 5.15 -10.86
C VAL A 537 -13.67 6.32 -10.10
N THR A 538 -14.06 7.37 -10.81
CA THR A 538 -14.79 8.47 -10.20
C THR A 538 -16.18 8.00 -9.83
N TRP A 539 -16.51 8.13 -8.54
CA TRP A 539 -17.81 7.74 -8.02
C TRP A 539 -18.67 8.98 -7.78
N LEU A 540 -19.72 9.11 -8.58
CA LEU A 540 -20.75 10.14 -8.41
C LEU A 540 -21.96 9.53 -7.68
N SER A 541 -22.27 10.03 -6.49
CA SER A 541 -23.32 9.51 -5.61
C SER A 541 -24.51 10.47 -5.58
N PHE A 542 -25.60 10.13 -6.25
CA PHE A 542 -26.80 10.97 -6.34
C PHE A 542 -27.80 10.62 -5.24
N TRP A 543 -28.34 11.61 -4.54
CA TRP A 543 -29.29 11.39 -3.44
C TRP A 543 -30.52 12.24 -3.63
N THR A 544 -31.64 11.60 -3.89
CA THR A 544 -32.89 12.34 -4.05
C THR A 544 -33.37 12.84 -2.68
N VAL A 545 -33.54 14.14 -2.51
CA VAL A 545 -33.90 14.77 -1.22
C VAL A 545 -35.23 15.48 -1.34
N SER A 546 -36.19 15.17 -0.47
CA SER A 546 -37.53 15.79 -0.48
C SER A 546 -37.57 17.19 0.14
N GLY A 547 -38.37 18.07 -0.45
CA GLY A 547 -38.63 19.40 0.09
C GLY A 547 -39.85 19.44 1.03
N PRO A 548 -40.33 20.65 1.38
CA PRO A 548 -41.49 20.85 2.22
C PRO A 548 -42.75 20.21 1.63
N LEU A 549 -43.43 19.39 2.43
CA LEU A 549 -44.67 18.72 2.06
C LEU A 549 -45.88 19.66 2.16
N ALA A 550 -47.07 19.20 1.73
CA ALA A 550 -48.28 20.02 1.68
C ALA A 550 -48.73 20.60 3.03
N ASN A 551 -48.32 19.99 4.15
CA ASN A 551 -48.60 20.45 5.51
C ASN A 551 -47.48 21.33 6.10
N GLU A 552 -46.43 21.62 5.33
CA GLU A 552 -45.30 22.42 5.75
C GLU A 552 -45.27 23.76 5.01
N THR A 553 -44.92 24.82 5.73
CA THR A 553 -44.78 26.14 5.11
C THR A 553 -43.48 26.20 4.32
N GLN A 554 -43.56 26.60 3.05
CA GLN A 554 -42.39 26.85 2.21
C GLN A 554 -41.66 28.12 2.67
N THR A 555 -40.59 27.92 3.43
CA THR A 555 -39.69 29.01 3.87
C THR A 555 -38.25 28.59 3.62
N THR A 556 -37.35 29.56 3.50
CA THR A 556 -35.90 29.28 3.41
C THR A 556 -35.42 28.43 4.59
N GLN A 557 -35.94 28.66 5.80
CA GLN A 557 -35.59 27.85 6.98
C GLN A 557 -36.04 26.39 6.85
N THR A 558 -37.24 26.14 6.31
CA THR A 558 -37.74 24.77 6.09
C THR A 558 -36.85 24.03 5.09
N TYR A 559 -36.56 24.65 3.94
CA TYR A 559 -35.66 24.10 2.93
C TYR A 559 -34.25 23.86 3.45
N TYR A 560 -33.69 24.80 4.21
CA TYR A 560 -32.40 24.62 4.87
C TYR A 560 -32.40 23.42 5.81
N THR A 561 -33.45 23.27 6.63
CA THR A 561 -33.57 22.16 7.58
C THR A 561 -33.67 20.82 6.86
N HIS A 562 -34.46 20.73 5.79
CA HIS A 562 -34.55 19.50 4.99
C HIS A 562 -33.21 19.13 4.36
N GLY A 563 -32.52 20.09 3.75
CA GLY A 563 -31.18 19.88 3.19
C GLY A 563 -30.18 19.45 4.27
N TYR A 564 -30.20 20.09 5.44
CA TYR A 564 -29.30 19.79 6.56
C TYR A 564 -29.51 18.38 7.10
N ASP A 565 -30.75 18.00 7.42
CA ASP A 565 -31.08 16.68 7.95
C ASP A 565 -30.73 15.57 6.95
N ALA A 566 -31.00 15.80 5.66
CA ALA A 566 -30.65 14.87 4.60
C ALA A 566 -29.14 14.73 4.45
N GLY A 567 -28.40 15.85 4.43
CA GLY A 567 -26.94 15.86 4.34
C GLY A 567 -26.29 15.13 5.51
N GLN A 568 -26.74 15.39 6.74
CA GLN A 568 -26.23 14.70 7.92
C GLN A 568 -26.49 13.19 7.84
N TRP A 569 -27.70 12.79 7.43
CA TRP A 569 -28.04 11.38 7.33
C TRP A 569 -27.21 10.66 6.25
N VAL A 570 -27.06 11.27 5.06
CA VAL A 570 -26.26 10.71 3.95
C VAL A 570 -24.79 10.58 4.33
N ALA A 571 -24.18 11.63 4.88
CA ALA A 571 -22.79 11.55 5.34
C ALA A 571 -22.59 10.48 6.40
N THR A 572 -23.55 10.29 7.31
CA THR A 572 -23.51 9.21 8.30
C THR A 572 -23.53 7.83 7.64
N GLN A 573 -24.31 7.65 6.56
CA GLN A 573 -24.30 6.37 5.83
C GLN A 573 -22.96 6.15 5.14
N ILE A 574 -22.45 7.17 4.42
CA ILE A 574 -21.17 7.10 3.71
C ILE A 574 -20.00 6.83 4.67
N ASP A 575 -19.98 7.46 5.85
CA ASP A 575 -18.96 7.21 6.87
C ASP A 575 -18.97 5.77 7.38
N SER A 576 -20.14 5.12 7.38
CA SER A 576 -20.25 3.72 7.78
C SER A 576 -19.70 2.75 6.74
N TYR A 577 -19.60 3.13 5.46
CA TYR A 577 -19.10 2.26 4.38
C TYR A 577 -17.72 1.70 4.70
N ARG A 578 -16.87 2.58 5.23
CA ARG A 578 -15.52 2.26 5.69
C ARG A 578 -15.54 1.11 6.71
N SER A 579 -16.35 1.22 7.76
CA SER A 579 -16.49 0.16 8.77
C SER A 579 -17.05 -1.17 8.24
N LEU A 580 -17.68 -1.13 7.08
CA LEU A 580 -18.32 -2.27 6.41
C LEU A 580 -17.43 -2.90 5.31
N GLY A 581 -16.19 -2.43 5.14
CA GLY A 581 -15.21 -3.00 4.21
C GLY A 581 -15.13 -2.32 2.84
N VAL A 582 -15.75 -1.15 2.68
CA VAL A 582 -15.59 -0.31 1.49
C VAL A 582 -14.70 0.86 1.82
N GLY A 583 -13.48 0.79 1.32
CA GLY A 583 -12.40 1.70 1.66
C GLY A 583 -12.34 3.04 0.98
N LEU A 584 -13.44 3.42 0.36
CA LEU A 584 -13.50 4.61 -0.45
C LEU A 584 -14.84 5.29 -0.22
N LYS A 585 -14.82 6.60 -0.41
CA LYS A 585 -16.00 7.45 -0.36
C LYS A 585 -16.28 7.98 -1.77
N PRO A 586 -17.52 8.40 -2.05
CA PRO A 586 -17.83 9.06 -3.30
C PRO A 586 -16.91 10.27 -3.52
N ASP A 587 -16.60 10.53 -4.77
CA ASP A 587 -15.89 11.74 -5.18
C ASP A 587 -16.77 12.97 -5.08
N TRP A 588 -18.06 12.78 -5.33
CA TRP A 588 -19.09 13.79 -5.26
C TRP A 588 -20.33 13.21 -4.62
N VAL A 589 -20.88 13.94 -3.65
CA VAL A 589 -22.17 13.62 -3.02
C VAL A 589 -23.18 14.67 -3.48
N ILE A 590 -24.04 14.25 -4.39
CA ILE A 590 -24.83 15.14 -5.25
C ILE A 590 -26.27 15.12 -4.75
N LEU A 591 -26.76 16.28 -4.29
CA LEU A 591 -28.18 16.45 -4.01
C LEU A 591 -28.95 16.38 -5.32
N ASP A 592 -29.90 15.47 -5.38
CA ASP A 592 -30.86 15.36 -6.46
C ASP A 592 -32.22 15.91 -5.97
N PRO A 593 -32.75 16.98 -6.59
CA PRO A 593 -34.02 17.60 -6.20
C PRO A 593 -35.25 16.77 -6.60
N GLU A 594 -35.13 15.58 -7.19
CA GLU A 594 -36.26 14.79 -7.69
C GLU A 594 -37.16 14.16 -6.59
N GLY A 595 -37.22 14.76 -5.41
CA GLY A 595 -37.93 14.25 -4.23
C GLY A 595 -39.40 14.66 -4.14
N TYR A 596 -40.03 14.31 -3.02
CA TYR A 596 -41.41 14.73 -2.73
C TYR A 596 -41.52 16.24 -2.51
N PRO A 597 -42.68 16.85 -2.83
CA PRO A 597 -43.95 16.20 -3.18
C PRO A 597 -44.17 15.92 -4.67
N ASP A 598 -43.37 16.50 -5.56
CA ASP A 598 -43.69 16.66 -6.98
C ASP A 598 -42.59 16.16 -7.94
N ASN A 599 -41.64 15.38 -7.42
CA ASN A 599 -40.44 14.95 -8.15
C ASN A 599 -39.51 16.12 -8.52
N HIS A 600 -39.64 17.25 -7.83
CA HIS A 600 -38.78 18.43 -7.91
C HIS A 600 -38.60 19.08 -6.53
N SER A 601 -38.96 18.36 -5.46
CA SER A 601 -38.86 18.84 -4.07
C SER A 601 -39.52 20.18 -3.81
N HIS A 602 -40.56 20.49 -4.60
CA HIS A 602 -41.26 21.77 -4.60
C HIS A 602 -40.36 22.98 -4.86
N LEU A 603 -39.17 22.76 -5.45
CA LEU A 603 -38.19 23.79 -5.77
C LEU A 603 -38.47 24.50 -7.11
N ASP A 604 -39.45 24.00 -7.86
CA ASP A 604 -39.89 24.59 -9.10
C ASP A 604 -41.04 25.59 -8.90
N ALA A 605 -40.82 26.80 -9.41
CA ALA A 605 -41.86 27.81 -9.47
C ALA A 605 -42.98 27.34 -10.43
N PRO A 606 -44.27 27.51 -10.07
CA PRO A 606 -45.38 27.12 -10.93
C PRO A 606 -45.28 27.68 -12.36
N ALA A 607 -45.79 26.94 -13.34
CA ALA A 607 -45.81 27.37 -14.73
C ALA A 607 -46.43 28.79 -14.86
N GLY A 608 -45.74 29.68 -15.59
CA GLY A 608 -46.15 31.08 -15.74
C GLY A 608 -45.77 32.02 -14.58
N ALA A 609 -44.98 31.54 -13.61
CA ALA A 609 -44.50 32.36 -12.51
C ALA A 609 -43.80 33.65 -12.98
N SER A 610 -44.10 34.75 -12.28
CA SER A 610 -43.46 36.04 -12.47
C SER A 610 -41.97 36.00 -12.11
N LYS A 611 -41.19 36.98 -12.59
CA LYS A 611 -39.77 37.13 -12.22
C LYS A 611 -39.56 37.21 -10.70
N ALA A 612 -40.48 37.88 -9.98
CA ALA A 612 -40.41 37.98 -8.53
C ALA A 612 -40.63 36.62 -7.84
N GLN A 613 -41.58 35.82 -8.31
CA GLN A 613 -41.80 34.46 -7.81
C GLN A 613 -40.58 33.57 -8.09
N LYS A 614 -40.04 33.58 -9.31
CA LYS A 614 -38.81 32.83 -9.62
C LYS A 614 -37.64 33.25 -8.71
N ALA A 615 -37.51 34.53 -8.40
CA ALA A 615 -36.52 35.01 -7.44
C ALA A 615 -36.76 34.48 -6.01
N THR A 616 -38.02 34.29 -5.59
CA THR A 616 -38.33 33.60 -4.32
C THR A 616 -37.86 32.14 -4.34
N TYR A 617 -38.16 31.38 -5.39
CA TYR A 617 -37.73 29.99 -5.51
C TYR A 617 -36.21 29.84 -5.59
N ALA A 618 -35.51 30.81 -6.21
CA ALA A 618 -34.05 30.88 -6.14
C ALA A 618 -33.53 30.97 -4.69
N THR A 619 -34.24 31.62 -3.77
CA THR A 619 -33.87 31.62 -2.33
C THR A 619 -34.13 30.28 -1.65
N TYR A 620 -35.13 29.52 -2.09
CA TYR A 620 -35.39 28.16 -1.60
C TYR A 620 -34.30 27.18 -2.03
N TRP A 621 -33.90 27.23 -3.31
CA TRP A 621 -32.74 26.53 -3.82
C TRP A 621 -31.48 26.82 -3.01
N ALA A 622 -31.12 28.11 -2.88
CA ALA A 622 -29.94 28.51 -2.13
C ALA A 622 -29.97 28.01 -0.67
N ALA A 623 -31.14 28.05 -0.03
CA ALA A 623 -31.30 27.58 1.35
C ALA A 623 -31.16 26.06 1.47
N MET A 624 -31.81 25.29 0.60
CA MET A 624 -31.71 23.82 0.60
C MET A 624 -30.27 23.35 0.35
N LEU A 625 -29.60 23.95 -0.62
CA LEU A 625 -28.21 23.61 -0.95
C LEU A 625 -27.23 24.04 0.15
N SER A 626 -27.47 25.18 0.80
CA SER A 626 -26.68 25.58 1.97
C SER A 626 -26.90 24.61 3.15
N GLY A 627 -28.14 24.14 3.35
CA GLY A 627 -28.46 23.11 4.33
C GLY A 627 -27.73 21.81 4.02
N TRP A 628 -27.83 21.32 2.79
CA TRP A 628 -27.17 20.10 2.31
C TRP A 628 -25.66 20.10 2.58
N GLN A 629 -24.97 21.16 2.16
CA GLN A 629 -23.53 21.28 2.40
C GLN A 629 -23.19 21.35 3.88
N ALA A 630 -23.98 22.09 4.67
CA ALA A 630 -23.77 22.18 6.12
C ALA A 630 -24.02 20.85 6.83
N GLY A 631 -25.00 20.06 6.38
CA GLY A 631 -25.33 18.74 6.91
C GLY A 631 -24.23 17.72 6.64
N LEU A 632 -23.73 17.67 5.40
CA LEU A 632 -22.57 16.84 5.04
C LEU A 632 -21.34 17.22 5.88
N ASN A 633 -21.00 18.52 5.91
CA ASN A 633 -19.82 19.03 6.64
C ASN A 633 -19.90 18.83 8.16
N ALA A 634 -21.10 18.73 8.73
CA ALA A 634 -21.28 18.48 10.16
C ALA A 634 -20.88 17.05 10.58
N VAL A 635 -20.80 16.12 9.62
CA VAL A 635 -20.40 14.73 9.83
C VAL A 635 -19.03 14.47 9.23
N ASP A 636 -18.86 14.78 7.93
CA ASP A 636 -17.60 14.60 7.22
C ASP A 636 -17.33 15.80 6.28
N PRO A 637 -16.47 16.75 6.69
CA PRO A 637 -16.10 17.91 5.86
C PRO A 637 -15.22 17.55 4.65
N SER A 638 -14.79 16.29 4.49
CA SER A 638 -14.00 15.84 3.32
C SER A 638 -14.86 15.40 2.13
N LEU A 639 -16.20 15.33 2.30
CA LEU A 639 -17.15 15.03 1.23
C LEU A 639 -17.37 16.25 0.34
N ASN A 640 -17.30 16.05 -0.98
CA ASN A 640 -17.55 17.14 -1.93
C ASN A 640 -19.04 17.23 -2.24
N ALA A 641 -19.72 18.18 -1.59
CA ALA A 641 -21.11 18.49 -1.85
C ALA A 641 -21.29 19.08 -3.27
N ALA A 642 -22.31 18.61 -3.99
CA ALA A 642 -22.74 19.14 -5.27
C ALA A 642 -24.26 19.03 -5.42
N VAL A 643 -24.80 19.53 -6.54
CA VAL A 643 -26.23 19.47 -6.88
C VAL A 643 -26.44 18.99 -8.31
N TYR A 644 -27.47 18.18 -8.51
CA TYR A 644 -28.03 17.83 -9.81
C TYR A 644 -29.16 18.80 -10.15
N ALA A 645 -29.17 19.30 -11.38
CA ALA A 645 -30.23 20.20 -11.85
C ALA A 645 -30.44 20.04 -13.35
N SER A 646 -31.67 20.20 -13.81
CA SER A 646 -31.96 20.42 -15.22
C SER A 646 -31.43 21.77 -15.69
N GLN A 647 -31.23 21.89 -16.99
CA GLN A 647 -30.83 23.16 -17.62
C GLN A 647 -31.78 24.32 -17.29
N SER A 648 -33.08 24.02 -17.20
CA SER A 648 -34.11 25.03 -16.87
C SER A 648 -33.95 25.52 -15.43
N GLU A 649 -33.74 24.62 -14.48
CA GLU A 649 -33.52 24.99 -13.07
C GLU A 649 -32.25 25.83 -12.92
N TYR A 650 -31.16 25.42 -13.57
CA TYR A 650 -29.90 26.16 -13.57
C TYR A 650 -30.05 27.59 -14.09
N ALA A 651 -30.70 27.74 -15.26
CA ALA A 651 -30.90 29.04 -15.89
C ALA A 651 -31.86 29.96 -15.12
N ASN A 652 -32.86 29.40 -14.42
CA ASN A 652 -33.93 30.19 -13.80
C ASN A 652 -33.70 30.53 -12.33
N TYR A 653 -32.97 29.70 -11.58
CA TYR A 653 -32.89 29.80 -10.12
C TYR A 653 -31.53 30.26 -9.59
N GLY A 654 -30.69 30.82 -10.47
CA GLY A 654 -29.45 31.48 -10.08
C GLY A 654 -28.36 30.52 -9.61
N LEU A 655 -28.42 29.24 -10.00
CA LEU A 655 -27.45 28.22 -9.59
C LEU A 655 -26.02 28.56 -10.06
N ALA A 656 -25.87 29.28 -11.17
CA ALA A 656 -24.59 29.80 -11.65
C ALA A 656 -23.88 30.75 -10.66
N ASN A 657 -24.63 31.36 -9.73
CA ASN A 657 -24.08 32.29 -8.73
C ASN A 657 -23.68 31.60 -7.43
N LEU A 658 -23.95 30.30 -7.29
CA LEU A 658 -23.60 29.53 -6.11
C LEU A 658 -22.16 29.01 -6.22
N SER A 659 -21.47 28.90 -5.09
CA SER A 659 -20.17 28.24 -5.01
C SER A 659 -20.25 26.72 -5.16
N MET A 660 -21.43 26.14 -4.94
CA MET A 660 -21.67 24.72 -5.04
C MET A 660 -21.51 24.24 -6.50
N PRO A 661 -20.74 23.18 -6.74
CA PRO A 661 -20.66 22.50 -8.02
C PRO A 661 -21.99 21.94 -8.52
N VAL A 662 -22.23 22.05 -9.82
CA VAL A 662 -23.44 21.56 -10.48
C VAL A 662 -23.14 20.42 -11.45
N PHE A 663 -23.98 19.38 -11.43
CA PHE A 663 -24.08 18.32 -12.43
C PHE A 663 -25.38 18.51 -13.21
N GLU A 664 -25.28 18.93 -14.46
CA GLU A 664 -26.45 19.36 -15.22
C GLU A 664 -27.06 18.23 -16.06
N ALA A 665 -28.37 18.06 -16.02
CA ALA A 665 -29.09 17.14 -16.89
C ALA A 665 -29.13 17.68 -18.32
N LEU A 666 -28.71 16.88 -19.30
CA LEU A 666 -28.59 17.31 -20.69
C LEU A 666 -29.13 16.26 -21.66
N ALA A 667 -30.16 16.60 -22.42
CA ALA A 667 -30.72 15.69 -23.41
C ALA A 667 -29.80 15.57 -24.64
N PHE A 668 -29.66 14.35 -25.19
CA PHE A 668 -29.18 14.19 -26.56
C PHE A 668 -30.33 14.45 -27.55
N ALA A 669 -30.19 15.50 -28.37
CA ALA A 669 -31.01 15.68 -29.55
C ALA A 669 -30.29 15.09 -30.77
N GLY A 670 -30.98 14.97 -31.91
CA GLY A 670 -30.44 14.32 -33.13
C GLY A 670 -29.16 14.91 -33.75
N ASN A 671 -28.58 15.97 -33.16
CA ASN A 671 -27.30 16.59 -33.55
C ASN A 671 -26.31 16.74 -32.37
N GLY A 672 -26.52 16.01 -31.28
CA GLY A 672 -25.73 16.13 -30.06
C GLY A 672 -26.50 16.81 -28.92
N PRO A 673 -25.80 17.17 -27.85
CA PRO A 673 -26.43 17.79 -26.68
C PRO A 673 -27.00 19.17 -27.02
N ASP A 674 -28.20 19.47 -26.54
CA ASP A 674 -28.92 20.72 -26.85
C ASP A 674 -28.96 21.67 -25.63
N PRO A 675 -27.93 22.52 -25.43
CA PRO A 675 -27.90 23.46 -24.33
C PRO A 675 -28.87 24.63 -24.55
N ILE A 676 -29.66 24.98 -23.52
CA ILE A 676 -30.56 26.14 -23.58
C ILE A 676 -29.83 27.44 -23.20
N PRO A 677 -30.28 28.61 -23.69
CA PRO A 677 -29.70 29.89 -23.29
C PRO A 677 -29.74 30.11 -21.77
N GLY A 678 -28.57 30.37 -21.17
CA GLY A 678 -28.43 30.60 -19.72
C GLY A 678 -28.06 29.35 -18.91
N ALA A 679 -28.01 28.17 -19.53
CA ALA A 679 -27.51 26.92 -18.96
C ALA A 679 -26.00 26.75 -19.19
N SER A 680 -25.22 27.76 -18.82
CA SER A 680 -23.76 27.68 -18.85
C SER A 680 -23.15 28.50 -17.73
N GLY A 681 -22.16 27.92 -17.05
CA GLY A 681 -21.41 28.61 -16.02
C GLY A 681 -20.22 27.82 -15.49
N SER A 682 -19.32 28.52 -14.80
CA SER A 682 -18.02 27.99 -14.38
C SER A 682 -18.07 27.01 -13.21
N ASN A 683 -19.21 26.92 -12.52
CA ASN A 683 -19.44 25.95 -11.44
C ASN A 683 -20.01 24.62 -11.94
N ILE A 684 -20.32 24.47 -13.23
CA ILE A 684 -20.68 23.16 -13.80
C ILE A 684 -19.44 22.26 -13.81
N ARG A 685 -19.58 21.06 -13.24
CA ARG A 685 -18.51 20.06 -13.14
C ARG A 685 -18.75 18.83 -14.00
N GLY A 686 -20.00 18.53 -14.34
CA GLY A 686 -20.35 17.38 -15.16
C GLY A 686 -21.72 17.52 -15.80
N TYR A 687 -21.96 16.73 -16.84
CA TYR A 687 -23.24 16.60 -17.53
C TYR A 687 -23.75 15.17 -17.41
N ILE A 688 -25.01 15.03 -17.04
CA ILE A 688 -25.71 13.75 -16.98
C ILE A 688 -26.60 13.68 -18.21
N THR A 689 -26.16 12.90 -19.19
CA THR A 689 -26.88 12.81 -20.46
C THR A 689 -27.79 11.61 -20.50
N PHE A 690 -29.05 11.84 -20.87
CA PHE A 690 -30.05 10.79 -21.00
C PHE A 690 -30.35 10.48 -22.47
N ASP A 691 -30.94 9.30 -22.69
CA ASP A 691 -31.26 8.72 -24.00
C ASP A 691 -30.03 8.38 -24.86
N ALA A 692 -28.88 8.10 -24.23
CA ALA A 692 -27.69 7.63 -24.93
C ALA A 692 -27.93 6.26 -25.61
N SER A 693 -27.28 6.04 -26.74
CA SER A 693 -27.53 4.88 -27.60
C SER A 693 -26.32 3.95 -27.71
N CYS A 694 -26.44 2.73 -27.17
CA CYS A 694 -25.41 1.69 -27.34
C CYS A 694 -25.25 1.21 -28.80
N THR A 695 -26.28 1.38 -29.63
CA THR A 695 -26.27 0.92 -31.03
C THR A 695 -26.86 1.97 -31.97
N PRO A 696 -26.22 2.22 -33.13
CA PRO A 696 -24.96 1.65 -33.60
C PRO A 696 -23.74 2.17 -32.80
N LEU A 697 -22.62 1.42 -32.79
CA LEU A 697 -21.40 1.81 -32.06
C LEU A 697 -20.88 3.19 -32.44
N ALA A 698 -21.06 3.60 -33.71
CA ALA A 698 -20.70 4.93 -34.18
C ALA A 698 -21.48 6.05 -33.46
N THR A 699 -22.72 5.79 -33.03
CA THR A 699 -23.50 6.75 -32.22
C THR A 699 -22.92 6.87 -30.82
N LEU A 700 -22.66 5.75 -30.14
CA LEU A 700 -22.01 5.75 -28.82
C LEU A 700 -20.65 6.46 -28.85
N GLN A 701 -19.83 6.19 -29.87
CA GLN A 701 -18.55 6.87 -30.08
C GLN A 701 -18.71 8.38 -30.20
N ASN A 702 -19.68 8.84 -30.99
CA ASN A 702 -19.92 10.27 -31.18
C ASN A 702 -20.46 10.96 -29.91
N GLU A 703 -21.37 10.30 -29.20
CA GLU A 703 -21.91 10.77 -27.92
C GLU A 703 -20.80 10.90 -26.87
N ALA A 704 -19.95 9.87 -26.74
CA ALA A 704 -18.80 9.91 -25.84
C ALA A 704 -17.79 11.01 -26.22
N GLN A 705 -17.36 11.08 -27.49
CA GLN A 705 -16.42 12.12 -27.94
C GLN A 705 -16.92 13.54 -27.70
N THR A 706 -18.22 13.77 -27.89
CA THR A 706 -18.84 15.08 -27.61
C THR A 706 -18.72 15.46 -26.14
N LEU A 707 -18.80 14.48 -25.24
CA LEU A 707 -18.69 14.68 -23.79
C LEU A 707 -17.26 14.60 -23.25
N GLU A 708 -16.28 14.15 -24.03
CA GLU A 708 -14.85 14.22 -23.63
C GLU A 708 -14.32 15.65 -23.71
N SER A 709 -14.82 16.45 -24.66
CA SER A 709 -14.44 17.85 -24.84
C SER A 709 -15.67 18.74 -25.11
N PRO A 710 -16.60 18.84 -24.14
CA PRO A 710 -17.80 19.63 -24.29
C PRO A 710 -17.44 21.11 -24.48
N PRO A 711 -18.12 21.85 -25.38
CA PRO A 711 -17.81 23.25 -25.62
C PRO A 711 -18.24 24.19 -24.48
N TRP A 712 -18.85 23.66 -23.41
CA TRP A 712 -19.48 24.39 -22.30
C TRP A 712 -18.99 23.95 -20.91
N SER A 713 -17.71 23.58 -20.78
CA SER A 713 -17.09 23.01 -19.56
C SER A 713 -17.64 21.63 -19.18
N GLY A 714 -17.27 21.07 -18.03
CA GLY A 714 -17.63 19.71 -17.60
C GLY A 714 -16.50 18.70 -17.77
N ARG A 715 -16.13 18.05 -16.66
CA ARG A 715 -15.03 17.07 -16.57
C ARG A 715 -15.49 15.70 -16.09
N PHE A 716 -16.71 15.62 -15.54
CA PHE A 716 -17.27 14.42 -14.95
C PHE A 716 -18.61 14.08 -15.61
N ASN A 717 -18.56 13.70 -16.88
CA ASN A 717 -19.75 13.54 -17.70
C ASN A 717 -20.19 12.07 -17.70
N THR A 718 -21.48 11.81 -17.83
CA THR A 718 -22.02 10.45 -17.87
C THR A 718 -23.05 10.26 -18.97
N LEU A 719 -23.05 9.06 -19.53
CA LEU A 719 -24.07 8.55 -20.43
C LEU A 719 -25.05 7.68 -19.63
N GLN A 720 -26.33 7.99 -19.73
CA GLN A 720 -27.43 7.18 -19.22
C GLN A 720 -28.11 6.50 -20.40
N PHE A 721 -28.01 5.18 -20.43
CA PHE A 721 -28.69 4.36 -21.42
C PHE A 721 -30.14 4.08 -21.00
N ASN A 722 -30.91 3.51 -21.92
CA ASN A 722 -32.23 2.97 -21.60
C ASN A 722 -32.18 2.05 -20.37
N PRO A 723 -33.22 2.07 -19.51
CA PRO A 723 -33.25 1.23 -18.31
C PRO A 723 -32.95 -0.23 -18.62
N GLY A 724 -32.05 -0.84 -17.84
CA GLY A 724 -31.65 -2.23 -18.02
C GLY A 724 -30.52 -2.47 -19.03
N VAL A 725 -30.02 -1.43 -19.70
CA VAL A 725 -28.99 -1.53 -20.75
C VAL A 725 -27.60 -1.18 -20.20
N TYR A 726 -26.59 -1.91 -20.66
CA TYR A 726 -25.18 -1.62 -20.42
C TYR A 726 -24.38 -1.91 -21.70
N CYS A 727 -23.46 -1.02 -22.06
CA CYS A 727 -22.42 -1.26 -23.06
C CYS A 727 -21.03 -0.84 -22.52
N PRO A 728 -19.94 -1.47 -23.02
CA PRO A 728 -18.57 -1.05 -22.71
C PRO A 728 -18.28 0.36 -23.26
N PRO A 729 -17.22 1.02 -22.78
CA PRO A 729 -16.78 2.28 -23.38
C PRO A 729 -16.42 2.06 -24.85
N PRO A 730 -16.68 3.05 -25.71
CA PRO A 730 -16.21 2.98 -27.09
C PRO A 730 -14.68 2.88 -27.14
N PRO A 731 -14.12 2.18 -28.14
CA PRO A 731 -12.67 2.05 -28.32
C PRO A 731 -12.01 3.37 -28.75
#